data_AF-A0A4U0NQX2-F1
#
_entry.id   AF-A0A4U0NQX2-F1
#
_cell.length_a   1.000
_cell.length_b   1.000
_cell.length_c   1.000
_cell.angle_alpha   90.00
_cell.angle_beta   90.00
_cell.angle_gamma   90.00
#
_symmetry.space_group_name_H-M   'P 1'
#
loop_
_entity.id
_entity.type
_entity.pdbx_description
1 polymer ?
#
loop_
_entity_poly.entity_id
_entity_poly.type
_entity_poly.pdbx_seq_one_letter_code
_entity_poly.pdbx_strand_id
1 'polypeptide(L)'
;MQQQGETRNTLNTSSGGWVAGPVVQAGRIDHVSIHQTTPEPAGPGVLPEDHWVRLTADSTIWQHVPADRDAALHRQHVATAVRLLAQARDEAERLLTADPWQDPGHPARFLDRIEWLCGEPGQGTSLGLYPAEAALLTLVPFLYRVHSLHLTVESASVRPETLGRSPDPTDTPRRSFRSSHPFHAFHAFHAFAEEYELLVKRARLRPDAAAPIGWWLFHRWLAQRTEFAAPAAVGRLLALIPETTAALRDTLTPLRVSRLLHGLRRGPGVCNPEFLDQLPADDRLRGPGHQRVRDRRLALLLALAHGTAIEMTALPDIVVEHLGIPHPVDLPALRHTLDGSGWGGSPDLPVLRTDCHHEAVIEALRSYTTRVDELLHAVHRTVRERITEPMPPLPTRLSADGVVPAEGVLKGWASFRLDERRVRDLLMGVQLYKDRDLAIRELYQNALDACRYRRARTEYLDRRTEAASYAYEGGIAFEQGRDDDGREYVECRDNGIGMGDAELRGVFASAGARFAEQPDFKLEQSAWRQLDPPVEFFPNSRFGIGVLSYFMLADEIRLTTCRMGPDGLPGPLLEVSIFGPGHLFRIVEVAERGDEAGTRVRLYLREGDERSPDWSCVDVLERVLGIAEFPTVARDESRRSDWPAGELKTREGFEGERFGLNAHRKTVTWRGAPPGVQVIWCEEGGALLVDGLLVRPSVRRGVLSTADSGLTGAVVNLSGAYAPERLSADRTEILDDVSGRIRKLLERAATDLLAAEGPLPSFAWITRVAEYGAQLADVLAAETMAAGRRLTFGTVSFDSPRTGCLPADVALLDPGDASAAFRTGPTSPWMMLFDGPPDHIYLWRLLAHRPNAKLDALIAFCPELGTVGPVLPALPSDQLLLTHQDAAGFWQWTDDTGSRLAHHIAKAGARMGIPLRAARERAARLGLTRPQVSGSGAPAPVSADGTEPRSSRPAVVPPGEVVPPGEVLATAKELDIGPERAIRKLVADGFRTPAVFPLDAHIDDLPLLHDDKRAGFLRPPGPVPYQHLLLSAHRLRRPLDVVVARLRAYGFEIPLRLPDPLTPLDEELFRPLGPCQWSGVTTADALPFAHLIGAARDLHTSPRELAERLASLGVRTSCRDLPEGLSYGDALELLTTGAYSGELLNAESEVSLRRLLDLSFCEPERLAQVASWLTQLGIPVPDIGETLRTALTRVPLAEPVPERRSTPNGCDPGSRASFISPDRKRRP
;
A
#
# COMPACT_ATOMS: atom_id res chain seq x y z
N MET A 1 -45.74 -16.41 87.01
CA MET A 1 -46.65 -16.62 85.86
C MET A 1 -46.12 -15.74 84.73
N GLN A 2 -45.30 -16.23 83.78
CA GLN A 2 -45.64 -17.04 82.57
C GLN A 2 -46.74 -16.36 81.74
N GLN A 3 -46.63 -16.06 80.43
CA GLN A 3 -45.77 -16.44 79.27
C GLN A 3 -45.61 -15.20 78.35
N GLN A 4 -44.47 -14.85 77.73
CA GLN A 4 -43.70 -15.41 76.59
C GLN A 4 -44.33 -15.28 75.18
N GLY A 5 -43.59 -14.61 74.28
CA GLY A 5 -43.68 -14.61 72.81
C GLY A 5 -42.44 -13.88 72.24
N GLU A 6 -41.65 -14.58 71.42
CA GLU A 6 -40.21 -14.38 71.17
C GLU A 6 -39.84 -13.37 70.06
N THR A 7 -38.83 -12.52 70.35
CA THR A 7 -38.00 -11.77 69.39
C THR A 7 -36.70 -12.52 69.11
N ARG A 8 -36.35 -12.75 67.84
CA ARG A 8 -35.05 -13.34 67.44
C ARG A 8 -33.91 -12.35 67.70
N ASN A 9 -33.11 -12.62 68.73
CA ASN A 9 -31.83 -11.94 69.00
C ASN A 9 -30.67 -12.78 68.45
N THR A 10 -29.78 -12.16 67.67
CA THR A 10 -28.47 -12.72 67.31
C THR A 10 -27.53 -12.60 68.51
N LEU A 11 -26.93 -13.70 68.96
CA LEU A 11 -25.96 -13.74 70.07
C LEU A 11 -24.53 -13.69 69.51
N ASN A 12 -23.76 -12.70 69.95
CA ASN A 12 -22.36 -12.50 69.54
C ASN A 12 -21.42 -12.75 70.74
N THR A 13 -20.32 -13.47 70.52
CA THR A 13 -19.27 -13.72 71.52
C THR A 13 -18.00 -12.95 71.18
N SER A 14 -17.46 -12.19 72.13
CA SER A 14 -16.11 -11.60 72.04
C SER A 14 -15.26 -12.06 73.22
N SER A 15 -13.96 -12.24 73.01
CA SER A 15 -12.97 -12.81 73.93
C SER A 15 -13.22 -12.47 75.42
N GLY A 16 -13.95 -13.36 76.12
CA GLY A 16 -14.13 -13.35 77.57
C GLY A 16 -15.48 -12.87 78.12
N GLY A 17 -16.48 -12.48 77.31
CA GLY A 17 -17.78 -12.04 77.82
C GLY A 17 -18.95 -12.04 76.81
N TRP A 18 -20.18 -12.01 77.34
CA TRP A 18 -21.43 -12.00 76.57
C TRP A 18 -21.97 -10.57 76.39
N VAL A 19 -22.33 -10.19 75.17
CA VAL A 19 -22.95 -8.89 74.86
C VAL A 19 -24.22 -9.08 74.03
N ALA A 20 -25.30 -8.38 74.36
CA ALA A 20 -26.57 -8.42 73.63
C ALA A 20 -26.84 -7.07 72.94
N GLY A 21 -26.92 -7.07 71.60
CA GLY A 21 -27.24 -5.90 70.77
C GLY A 21 -26.94 -6.15 69.27
N PRO A 22 -27.55 -5.37 68.34
CA PRO A 22 -27.42 -5.58 66.89
C PRO A 22 -26.09 -5.11 66.27
N VAL A 23 -25.19 -4.49 67.03
CA VAL A 23 -23.92 -3.95 66.55
C VAL A 23 -22.79 -4.32 67.51
N VAL A 24 -21.67 -4.82 66.97
CA VAL A 24 -20.42 -5.06 67.70
C VAL A 24 -19.35 -4.15 67.09
N GLN A 25 -18.76 -3.27 67.89
CA GLN A 25 -17.68 -2.39 67.45
C GLN A 25 -16.37 -2.84 68.12
N ALA A 26 -15.44 -3.40 67.34
CA ALA A 26 -14.15 -3.89 67.81
C ALA A 26 -13.04 -3.53 66.80
N GLY A 27 -11.84 -3.18 67.30
CA GLY A 27 -10.72 -2.71 66.48
C GLY A 27 -10.03 -3.77 65.62
N ARG A 28 -10.21 -5.06 65.93
CA ARG A 28 -9.81 -6.19 65.07
C ARG A 28 -10.59 -7.43 65.49
N ILE A 29 -11.12 -8.18 64.51
CA ILE A 29 -11.91 -9.39 64.73
C ILE A 29 -11.24 -10.53 63.95
N ASP A 30 -10.70 -11.53 64.66
CA ASP A 30 -9.98 -12.64 64.02
C ASP A 30 -10.93 -13.77 63.55
N HIS A 31 -12.10 -13.95 64.17
CA HIS A 31 -13.10 -14.95 63.74
C HIS A 31 -14.52 -14.52 64.18
N VAL A 32 -15.49 -14.57 63.26
CA VAL A 32 -16.92 -14.35 63.55
C VAL A 32 -17.69 -15.64 63.27
N SER A 33 -18.50 -16.09 64.23
CA SER A 33 -19.39 -17.25 64.07
C SER A 33 -20.84 -16.78 64.26
N ILE A 34 -21.58 -16.68 63.15
CA ILE A 34 -22.99 -16.27 63.16
C ILE A 34 -23.86 -17.52 63.13
N HIS A 35 -24.57 -17.80 64.22
CA HIS A 35 -25.59 -18.84 64.25
C HIS A 35 -26.94 -18.25 63.82
N GLN A 36 -27.35 -18.48 62.58
CA GLN A 36 -28.73 -18.24 62.16
C GLN A 36 -29.61 -19.39 62.63
N THR A 37 -30.53 -19.13 63.55
CA THR A 37 -31.64 -20.03 63.83
C THR A 37 -32.61 -20.02 62.64
N THR A 38 -32.65 -21.14 61.92
CA THR A 38 -33.66 -21.45 60.91
C THR A 38 -35.06 -21.18 61.48
N PRO A 39 -36.00 -20.58 60.74
CA PRO A 39 -37.36 -20.47 61.21
C PRO A 39 -37.96 -21.84 61.49
N GLU A 40 -38.70 -21.98 62.58
CA GLU A 40 -39.57 -23.14 62.79
C GLU A 40 -40.42 -23.37 61.53
N PRO A 41 -40.57 -24.63 61.09
CA PRO A 41 -41.44 -24.95 59.97
C PRO A 41 -42.87 -24.55 60.34
N ALA A 42 -43.44 -23.64 59.56
CA ALA A 42 -44.88 -23.37 59.61
C ALA A 42 -45.63 -24.70 59.44
N GLY A 43 -46.69 -24.88 60.25
CA GLY A 43 -47.49 -26.10 60.28
C GLY A 43 -47.96 -26.56 58.89
N PRO A 44 -48.30 -27.85 58.74
CA PRO A 44 -48.63 -28.42 57.44
C PRO A 44 -49.93 -27.80 56.92
N GLY A 45 -49.85 -26.98 55.87
CA GLY A 45 -51.05 -26.57 55.13
C GLY A 45 -51.04 -25.28 54.31
N VAL A 46 -50.01 -24.42 54.35
CA VAL A 46 -49.98 -23.22 53.50
C VAL A 46 -48.58 -23.07 52.88
N LEU A 47 -48.47 -23.33 51.57
CA LEU A 47 -47.27 -23.00 50.80
C LEU A 47 -47.02 -21.48 50.91
N PRO A 48 -45.77 -21.01 51.05
CA PRO A 48 -45.46 -19.59 50.99
C PRO A 48 -46.00 -19.03 49.66
N GLU A 49 -46.80 -17.96 49.74
CA GLU A 49 -47.31 -17.31 48.53
C GLU A 49 -46.13 -16.79 47.68
N ASP A 50 -46.18 -17.00 46.36
CA ASP A 50 -45.11 -16.58 45.46
C ASP A 50 -44.89 -15.06 45.50
N HIS A 51 -43.64 -14.62 45.40
CA HIS A 51 -43.28 -13.20 45.47
C HIS A 51 -44.00 -12.35 44.40
N TRP A 52 -44.21 -12.87 43.17
CA TRP A 52 -44.93 -12.16 42.11
C TRP A 52 -46.39 -11.92 42.47
N VAL A 53 -47.03 -12.88 43.14
CA VAL A 53 -48.43 -12.76 43.57
C VAL A 53 -48.57 -11.67 44.63
N ARG A 54 -47.64 -11.60 45.59
CA ARG A 54 -47.61 -10.52 46.59
C ARG A 54 -47.40 -9.15 45.94
N LEU A 55 -46.39 -9.01 45.08
CA LEU A 55 -46.09 -7.73 44.40
C LEU A 55 -47.30 -7.20 43.62
N THR A 56 -48.01 -8.08 42.90
CA THR A 56 -49.16 -7.67 42.10
C THR A 56 -50.42 -7.41 42.92
N ALA A 57 -50.62 -8.18 43.99
CA ALA A 57 -51.68 -7.91 44.94
C ALA A 57 -51.45 -6.56 45.61
N ASP A 58 -50.27 -6.28 46.14
CA ASP A 58 -50.01 -5.10 46.98
C ASP A 58 -49.64 -3.83 46.19
N SER A 59 -49.63 -3.91 44.86
CA SER A 59 -49.26 -2.82 43.97
C SER A 59 -50.07 -1.54 44.22
N THR A 60 -49.36 -0.40 44.25
CA THR A 60 -49.95 0.93 44.42
C THR A 60 -50.81 1.37 43.22
N ILE A 61 -50.65 0.72 42.06
CA ILE A 61 -51.45 0.96 40.84
C ILE A 61 -52.96 0.82 41.09
N TRP A 62 -53.37 -0.11 41.96
CA TRP A 62 -54.79 -0.28 42.30
C TRP A 62 -55.39 0.95 42.99
N GLN A 63 -54.57 1.78 43.64
CA GLN A 63 -55.01 2.99 44.33
C GLN A 63 -55.21 4.19 43.38
N HIS A 64 -54.73 4.09 42.13
CA HIS A 64 -54.99 5.05 41.07
C HIS A 64 -56.34 4.81 40.35
N VAL A 65 -57.07 3.76 40.75
CA VAL A 65 -58.46 3.52 40.34
C VAL A 65 -59.39 4.35 41.22
N PRO A 66 -60.23 5.23 40.64
CA PRO A 66 -61.20 6.01 41.39
C PRO A 66 -62.12 5.17 42.28
N ALA A 67 -62.46 5.69 43.48
CA ALA A 67 -63.23 4.96 44.50
C ALA A 67 -64.66 4.56 44.06
N ASP A 68 -65.20 5.18 43.00
CA ASP A 68 -66.47 4.83 42.37
C ASP A 68 -66.38 3.58 41.47
N ARG A 69 -65.19 2.97 41.32
CA ARG A 69 -64.94 1.77 40.51
C ARG A 69 -64.37 0.65 41.40
N ASP A 70 -65.11 -0.45 41.52
CA ASP A 70 -64.64 -1.63 42.27
C ASP A 70 -63.55 -2.39 41.50
N ALA A 71 -62.32 -2.38 42.03
CA ALA A 71 -61.17 -3.08 41.49
C ALA A 71 -60.91 -4.46 42.14
N ALA A 72 -61.62 -4.83 43.20
CA ALA A 72 -61.33 -6.03 43.99
C ALA A 72 -61.35 -7.31 43.16
N LEU A 73 -62.36 -7.45 42.28
CA LEU A 73 -62.49 -8.60 41.39
C LEU A 73 -61.35 -8.69 40.35
N HIS A 74 -60.91 -7.56 39.80
CA HIS A 74 -59.78 -7.54 38.87
C HIS A 74 -58.49 -7.91 39.61
N ARG A 75 -58.24 -7.32 40.79
CA ARG A 75 -57.09 -7.61 41.65
C ARG A 75 -56.98 -9.09 42.00
N GLN A 76 -58.10 -9.74 42.36
CA GLN A 76 -58.12 -11.19 42.64
C GLN A 76 -57.79 -12.05 41.41
N HIS A 77 -58.37 -11.72 40.24
CA HIS A 77 -58.07 -12.42 39.00
C HIS A 77 -56.62 -12.19 38.52
N VAL A 78 -56.07 -10.99 38.73
CA VAL A 78 -54.65 -10.69 38.48
C VAL A 78 -53.75 -11.58 39.32
N ALA A 79 -53.99 -11.64 40.64
CA ALA A 79 -53.22 -12.51 41.54
C ALA A 79 -53.28 -13.99 41.12
N THR A 80 -54.43 -14.44 40.61
CA THR A 80 -54.62 -15.82 40.12
C THR A 80 -53.85 -16.07 38.82
N ALA A 81 -53.92 -15.14 37.85
CA ALA A 81 -53.15 -15.22 36.60
C ALA A 81 -51.63 -15.21 36.87
N VAL A 82 -51.16 -14.35 37.76
CA VAL A 82 -49.74 -14.22 38.12
C VAL A 82 -49.22 -15.49 38.81
N ARG A 83 -50.04 -16.15 39.63
CA ARG A 83 -49.68 -17.44 40.25
C ARG A 83 -49.38 -18.52 39.21
N LEU A 84 -50.15 -18.56 38.12
CA LEU A 84 -49.94 -19.51 37.02
C LEU A 84 -48.75 -19.13 36.16
N LEU A 85 -48.55 -17.83 35.91
CA LEU A 85 -47.35 -17.33 35.26
C LEU A 85 -46.08 -17.65 36.06
N ALA A 86 -46.13 -17.61 37.40
CA ALA A 86 -45.03 -18.03 38.27
C ALA A 86 -44.71 -19.53 38.14
N GLN A 87 -45.72 -20.39 38.02
CA GLN A 87 -45.51 -21.83 37.76
C GLN A 87 -44.84 -22.06 36.40
N ALA A 88 -45.29 -21.36 35.37
CA ALA A 88 -44.70 -21.43 34.03
C ALA A 88 -43.25 -20.88 34.01
N ARG A 89 -42.98 -19.80 34.75
CA ARG A 89 -41.62 -19.29 34.99
C ARG A 89 -40.73 -20.38 35.58
N ASP A 90 -41.14 -21.02 36.67
CA ASP A 90 -40.32 -22.03 37.37
C ASP A 90 -40.02 -23.26 36.48
N GLU A 91 -40.95 -23.63 35.60
CA GLU A 91 -40.72 -24.66 34.60
C GLU A 91 -39.68 -24.21 33.55
N ALA A 92 -39.86 -23.02 32.97
CA ALA A 92 -38.96 -22.52 31.93
C ALA A 92 -37.54 -22.23 32.47
N GLU A 93 -37.41 -21.64 33.65
CA GLU A 93 -36.10 -21.34 34.26
C GLU A 93 -35.31 -22.61 34.60
N ARG A 94 -35.99 -23.70 34.98
CA ARG A 94 -35.33 -25.01 35.16
C ARG A 94 -34.75 -25.59 33.88
N LEU A 95 -35.35 -25.28 32.72
CA LEU A 95 -34.86 -25.72 31.41
C LEU A 95 -33.74 -24.82 30.86
N LEU A 96 -33.58 -23.61 31.40
CA LEU A 96 -32.65 -22.58 30.94
C LEU A 96 -31.50 -22.32 31.92
N THR A 97 -31.13 -23.31 32.73
CA THR A 97 -30.04 -23.19 33.73
C THR A 97 -28.67 -22.89 33.11
N ALA A 98 -28.48 -23.23 31.83
CA ALA A 98 -27.25 -22.94 31.09
C ALA A 98 -27.15 -21.48 30.60
N ASP A 99 -28.22 -20.69 30.69
CA ASP A 99 -28.24 -19.30 30.26
C ASP A 99 -27.77 -18.36 31.39
N PRO A 100 -26.57 -17.74 31.28
CA PRO A 100 -26.04 -16.88 32.32
C PRO A 100 -26.68 -15.47 32.33
N TRP A 101 -27.47 -15.12 31.31
CA TRP A 101 -28.11 -13.80 31.16
C TRP A 101 -29.52 -13.71 31.76
N GLN A 102 -29.94 -14.75 32.48
CA GLN A 102 -31.22 -14.76 33.18
C GLN A 102 -31.34 -13.58 34.16
N ASP A 103 -32.45 -12.84 34.09
CA ASP A 103 -32.70 -11.67 34.95
C ASP A 103 -34.05 -11.85 35.68
N PRO A 104 -34.09 -12.64 36.77
CA PRO A 104 -35.32 -12.90 37.52
C PRO A 104 -35.86 -11.66 38.26
N GLY A 105 -35.01 -10.65 38.51
CA GLY A 105 -35.38 -9.40 39.17
C GLY A 105 -36.12 -8.41 38.27
N HIS A 106 -35.93 -8.49 36.95
CA HIS A 106 -36.50 -7.55 35.97
C HIS A 106 -38.02 -7.30 36.12
N PRO A 107 -38.91 -8.31 36.30
CA PRO A 107 -40.35 -8.07 36.42
C PRO A 107 -40.72 -7.22 37.63
N ALA A 108 -40.01 -7.40 38.75
CA ALA A 108 -40.22 -6.62 39.96
C ALA A 108 -39.74 -5.17 39.75
N ARG A 109 -38.54 -4.98 39.18
CA ARG A 109 -38.04 -3.65 38.81
C ARG A 109 -38.98 -2.94 37.82
N PHE A 110 -39.53 -3.67 36.86
CA PHE A 110 -40.45 -3.14 35.87
C PHE A 110 -41.78 -2.70 36.51
N LEU A 111 -42.38 -3.52 37.39
CA LEU A 111 -43.57 -3.08 38.14
C LEU A 111 -43.28 -1.85 39.00
N ASP A 112 -42.16 -1.84 39.73
CA ASP A 112 -41.71 -0.69 40.52
C ASP A 112 -41.57 0.59 39.65
N ARG A 113 -41.02 0.48 38.43
CA ARG A 113 -40.94 1.63 37.51
C ARG A 113 -42.30 2.10 37.01
N ILE A 114 -43.27 1.21 36.85
CA ILE A 114 -44.65 1.61 36.51
C ILE A 114 -45.26 2.41 37.67
N GLU A 115 -45.07 1.95 38.91
CA GLU A 115 -45.55 2.65 40.12
C GLU A 115 -44.89 4.02 40.26
N TRP A 116 -43.57 4.07 40.13
CA TRP A 116 -42.79 5.30 40.15
C TRP A 116 -43.27 6.32 39.11
N LEU A 117 -43.49 5.90 37.86
CA LEU A 117 -44.00 6.80 36.81
C LEU A 117 -45.44 7.24 37.03
N CYS A 118 -46.29 6.43 37.68
CA CYS A 118 -47.67 6.80 37.99
C CYS A 118 -47.75 7.80 39.17
N GLY A 119 -46.72 7.87 40.00
CA GLY A 119 -46.63 8.76 41.15
C GLY A 119 -47.45 8.32 42.36
N GLU A 120 -47.37 9.09 43.43
CA GLU A 120 -48.06 8.80 44.70
C GLU A 120 -49.59 8.92 44.56
N PRO A 121 -50.37 7.90 44.99
CA PRO A 121 -51.83 7.95 44.94
C PRO A 121 -52.41 9.16 45.68
N GLY A 122 -53.31 9.88 45.00
CA GLY A 122 -53.99 11.06 45.57
C GLY A 122 -53.17 12.37 45.53
N GLN A 123 -51.93 12.34 45.03
CA GLN A 123 -51.15 13.54 44.73
C GLN A 123 -51.13 13.80 43.20
N GLY A 124 -51.35 15.05 42.79
CA GLY A 124 -51.33 15.43 41.37
C GLY A 124 -52.63 15.15 40.58
N THR A 125 -52.53 15.02 39.26
CA THR A 125 -53.67 14.81 38.36
C THR A 125 -54.22 13.40 38.51
N SER A 126 -55.52 13.24 38.78
CA SER A 126 -56.16 11.93 38.80
C SER A 126 -56.00 11.22 37.44
N LEU A 127 -55.28 10.09 37.42
CA LEU A 127 -55.07 9.28 36.21
C LEU A 127 -56.36 8.61 35.71
N GLY A 128 -57.37 8.53 36.59
CA GLY A 128 -58.70 8.00 36.30
C GLY A 128 -58.65 6.59 35.72
N LEU A 129 -57.78 5.70 36.25
CA LEU A 129 -57.58 4.36 35.73
C LEU A 129 -58.86 3.53 35.83
N TYR A 130 -59.14 2.72 34.81
CA TYR A 130 -60.15 1.65 34.92
C TYR A 130 -59.51 0.39 35.52
N PRO A 131 -60.28 -0.45 36.23
CA PRO A 131 -59.78 -1.73 36.73
C PRO A 131 -59.07 -2.59 35.67
N ALA A 132 -59.54 -2.56 34.41
CA ALA A 132 -58.87 -3.23 33.29
C ALA A 132 -57.47 -2.67 32.94
N GLU A 133 -57.28 -1.35 33.05
CA GLU A 133 -55.96 -0.73 32.81
C GLU A 133 -55.00 -0.97 33.97
N ALA A 134 -55.49 -0.88 35.21
CA ALA A 134 -54.72 -1.25 36.39
C ALA A 134 -54.26 -2.72 36.29
N ALA A 135 -55.16 -3.61 35.86
CA ALA A 135 -54.79 -5.00 35.60
C ALA A 135 -53.70 -5.14 34.53
N LEU A 136 -53.77 -4.42 33.40
CA LEU A 136 -52.73 -4.47 32.36
C LEU A 136 -51.39 -3.92 32.85
N LEU A 137 -51.37 -2.77 33.54
CA LEU A 137 -50.16 -2.18 34.12
C LEU A 137 -49.49 -3.15 35.11
N THR A 138 -50.27 -3.89 35.89
CA THR A 138 -49.74 -4.86 36.85
C THR A 138 -49.34 -6.21 36.21
N LEU A 139 -50.03 -6.69 35.16
CA LEU A 139 -49.75 -7.99 34.55
C LEU A 139 -48.62 -7.98 33.52
N VAL A 140 -48.49 -6.92 32.72
CA VAL A 140 -47.56 -6.88 31.58
C VAL A 140 -46.12 -7.22 31.96
N PRO A 141 -45.54 -6.76 33.08
CA PRO A 141 -44.18 -7.15 33.49
C PRO A 141 -43.96 -8.68 33.55
N PHE A 142 -44.95 -9.41 34.07
CA PHE A 142 -44.89 -10.86 34.24
C PHE A 142 -45.21 -11.60 32.94
N LEU A 143 -46.18 -11.10 32.16
CA LEU A 143 -46.47 -11.60 30.83
C LEU A 143 -45.23 -11.50 29.93
N TYR A 144 -44.55 -10.35 29.94
CA TYR A 144 -43.32 -10.13 29.17
C TYR A 144 -42.22 -11.15 29.52
N ARG A 145 -42.00 -11.39 30.81
CA ARG A 145 -40.97 -12.31 31.28
C ARG A 145 -41.26 -13.76 30.90
N VAL A 146 -42.46 -14.25 31.19
CA VAL A 146 -42.82 -15.64 30.85
C VAL A 146 -42.83 -15.85 29.34
N HIS A 147 -43.31 -14.87 28.58
CA HIS A 147 -43.28 -14.91 27.12
C HIS A 147 -41.85 -15.02 26.58
N SER A 148 -40.93 -14.19 27.10
CA SER A 148 -39.52 -14.23 26.71
C SER A 148 -38.88 -15.58 27.06
N LEU A 149 -39.12 -16.10 28.26
CA LEU A 149 -38.63 -17.42 28.69
C LEU A 149 -39.14 -18.55 27.79
N HIS A 150 -40.44 -18.56 27.46
CA HIS A 150 -41.04 -19.60 26.63
C HIS A 150 -40.47 -19.60 25.22
N LEU A 151 -40.26 -18.43 24.61
CA LEU A 151 -39.65 -18.33 23.29
C LEU A 151 -38.18 -18.80 23.28
N THR A 152 -37.45 -18.52 24.36
CA THR A 152 -36.10 -19.04 24.58
C THR A 152 -36.11 -20.56 24.67
N VAL A 153 -37.02 -21.16 25.45
CA VAL A 153 -37.19 -22.62 25.55
C VAL A 153 -37.57 -23.25 24.20
N GLU A 154 -38.52 -22.67 23.47
CA GLU A 154 -38.95 -23.17 22.14
C GLU A 154 -37.80 -23.19 21.12
N SER A 155 -36.81 -22.32 21.29
CA SER A 155 -35.66 -22.16 20.39
C SER A 155 -34.34 -22.71 20.96
N ALA A 156 -34.35 -23.34 22.14
CA ALA A 156 -33.15 -23.82 22.83
C ALA A 156 -32.41 -24.94 22.07
N SER A 157 -33.05 -25.60 21.09
CA SER A 157 -32.42 -26.62 20.24
C SER A 157 -31.27 -26.09 19.37
N VAL A 158 -31.10 -24.77 19.29
CA VAL A 158 -30.02 -24.09 18.57
C VAL A 158 -28.65 -24.27 19.26
N ARG A 159 -28.60 -24.67 20.54
CA ARG A 159 -27.37 -24.83 21.35
C ARG A 159 -26.45 -23.60 21.31
N PRO A 160 -26.91 -22.43 21.80
CA PRO A 160 -26.16 -21.17 21.75
C PRO A 160 -24.73 -21.27 22.31
N GLU A 161 -24.51 -22.14 23.29
CA GLU A 161 -23.24 -22.34 23.98
C GLU A 161 -22.09 -22.84 23.10
N THR A 162 -22.38 -23.31 21.88
CA THR A 162 -21.39 -23.97 21.01
C THR A 162 -20.74 -23.07 19.96
N LEU A 163 -21.33 -21.91 19.64
CA LEU A 163 -20.81 -20.87 18.72
C LEU A 163 -20.08 -21.39 17.46
N GLY A 164 -20.61 -22.44 16.83
CA GLY A 164 -20.10 -22.95 15.55
C GLY A 164 -19.04 -24.03 15.64
N ARG A 165 -18.88 -24.72 16.79
CA ARG A 165 -18.32 -26.09 16.75
C ARG A 165 -19.26 -26.93 15.89
N SER A 166 -18.82 -27.34 14.69
CA SER A 166 -19.59 -28.25 13.84
C SER A 166 -20.07 -29.41 14.72
N PRO A 167 -21.38 -29.73 14.72
CA PRO A 167 -21.81 -30.96 15.36
C PRO A 167 -20.99 -32.10 14.77
N ASP A 168 -20.43 -32.93 15.64
CA ASP A 168 -19.79 -34.18 15.22
C ASP A 168 -20.79 -34.90 14.29
N PRO A 169 -20.42 -35.27 13.06
CA PRO A 169 -21.36 -35.93 12.13
C PRO A 169 -21.96 -37.22 12.72
N THR A 170 -21.37 -37.77 13.78
CA THR A 170 -21.89 -38.92 14.52
C THR A 170 -23.00 -38.60 15.53
N ASP A 171 -23.19 -37.33 15.90
CA ASP A 171 -24.19 -36.86 16.88
C ASP A 171 -25.51 -36.38 16.23
N THR A 172 -25.80 -36.85 15.00
CA THR A 172 -27.13 -36.61 14.40
C THR A 172 -28.15 -37.60 14.95
N PRO A 173 -29.20 -37.16 15.69
CA PRO A 173 -30.31 -38.02 16.02
C PRO A 173 -30.96 -38.50 14.71
N ARG A 174 -31.00 -39.83 14.53
CA ARG A 174 -31.60 -40.50 13.38
C ARG A 174 -33.01 -39.94 13.11
N ARG A 175 -33.10 -39.23 11.98
CA ARG A 175 -34.28 -38.83 11.20
C ARG A 175 -35.63 -39.37 11.71
N SER A 176 -36.46 -38.47 12.22
CA SER A 176 -37.90 -38.49 11.93
C SER A 176 -38.23 -37.27 11.06
N PHE A 177 -38.50 -37.54 9.78
CA PHE A 177 -38.99 -36.57 8.81
C PHE A 177 -40.42 -36.17 9.22
N ARG A 178 -40.59 -35.06 9.96
CA ARG A 178 -41.89 -34.36 10.07
C ARG A 178 -41.89 -32.93 10.64
N SER A 179 -40.77 -32.36 11.07
CA SER A 179 -40.72 -30.93 11.42
C SER A 179 -39.46 -30.24 10.90
N SER A 180 -39.60 -29.46 9.84
CA SER A 180 -38.56 -28.63 9.21
C SER A 180 -38.14 -27.42 10.06
N HIS A 181 -38.47 -27.35 11.35
CA HIS A 181 -38.29 -26.13 12.15
C HIS A 181 -36.92 -26.03 12.87
N PRO A 182 -36.39 -27.08 13.53
CA PRO A 182 -35.17 -26.97 14.32
C PRO A 182 -33.90 -26.71 13.49
N PHE A 183 -33.81 -27.31 12.30
CA PHE A 183 -32.63 -27.18 11.42
C PHE A 183 -32.49 -25.77 10.84
N HIS A 184 -33.61 -25.13 10.46
CA HIS A 184 -33.61 -23.76 9.95
C HIS A 184 -33.25 -22.74 11.03
N ALA A 185 -33.74 -22.92 12.26
CA ALA A 185 -33.41 -22.05 13.39
C ALA A 185 -31.91 -22.08 13.74
N PHE A 186 -31.29 -23.27 13.73
CA PHE A 186 -29.85 -23.44 13.95
C PHE A 186 -29.02 -22.67 12.91
N HIS A 187 -29.28 -22.91 11.62
CA HIS A 187 -28.55 -22.22 10.55
C HIS A 187 -28.77 -20.70 10.54
N ALA A 188 -30.00 -20.24 10.82
CA ALA A 188 -30.28 -18.81 10.89
C ALA A 188 -29.56 -18.11 12.05
N PHE A 189 -29.45 -18.77 13.22
CA PHE A 189 -28.67 -18.26 14.34
C PHE A 189 -27.17 -18.23 14.02
N HIS A 190 -26.62 -19.29 13.41
CA HIS A 190 -25.19 -19.31 13.08
C HIS A 190 -24.83 -18.27 12.01
N ALA A 191 -25.68 -18.06 11.00
CA ALA A 191 -25.50 -16.98 10.03
C ALA A 191 -25.54 -15.60 10.71
N PHE A 192 -26.43 -15.39 11.68
CA PHE A 192 -26.45 -14.17 12.49
C PHE A 192 -25.17 -14.03 13.35
N ALA A 193 -24.68 -15.10 13.95
CA ALA A 193 -23.47 -15.08 14.77
C ALA A 193 -22.20 -14.78 13.96
N GLU A 194 -22.16 -15.16 12.68
CA GLU A 194 -21.07 -14.83 11.76
C GLU A 194 -20.93 -13.31 11.52
N GLU A 195 -22.00 -12.53 11.65
CA GLU A 195 -21.94 -11.06 11.60
C GLU A 195 -21.12 -10.46 12.77
N TYR A 196 -20.87 -11.23 13.83
CA TYR A 196 -20.12 -10.84 15.02
C TYR A 196 -18.78 -11.59 15.11
N GLU A 197 -18.05 -11.67 13.98
CA GLU A 197 -16.83 -12.46 13.81
C GLU A 197 -15.79 -12.28 14.94
N LEU A 198 -15.59 -11.04 15.43
CA LEU A 198 -14.64 -10.74 16.52
C LEU A 198 -15.04 -11.41 17.85
N LEU A 199 -16.34 -11.41 18.20
CA LEU A 199 -16.84 -12.07 19.40
C LEU A 199 -16.66 -13.59 19.30
N VAL A 200 -16.95 -14.15 18.12
CA VAL A 200 -16.78 -15.59 17.84
C VAL A 200 -15.30 -15.99 17.91
N LYS A 201 -14.39 -15.19 17.34
CA LYS A 201 -12.93 -15.43 17.44
C LYS A 201 -12.46 -15.44 18.89
N ARG A 202 -12.92 -14.51 19.72
CA ARG A 202 -12.55 -14.48 21.14
C ARG A 202 -13.11 -15.63 21.95
N ALA A 203 -14.34 -16.04 21.68
CA ALA A 203 -14.92 -17.24 22.27
C ALA A 203 -14.09 -18.50 21.96
N ARG A 204 -13.36 -18.53 20.84
CA ARG A 204 -12.40 -19.59 20.52
C ARG A 204 -11.11 -19.48 21.34
N LEU A 205 -10.57 -18.26 21.47
CA LEU A 205 -9.37 -18.00 22.29
C LEU A 205 -9.61 -18.24 23.79
N ARG A 206 -10.83 -17.99 24.27
CA ARG A 206 -11.25 -18.17 25.67
C ARG A 206 -12.53 -19.00 25.74
N PRO A 207 -12.42 -20.33 25.82
CA PRO A 207 -13.57 -21.23 25.82
C PRO A 207 -14.63 -20.91 26.89
N ASP A 208 -14.21 -20.41 28.05
CA ASP A 208 -15.12 -20.03 29.15
C ASP A 208 -16.08 -18.88 28.78
N ALA A 209 -15.69 -18.02 27.82
CA ALA A 209 -16.53 -16.93 27.33
C ALA A 209 -17.52 -17.37 26.24
N ALA A 210 -17.38 -18.57 25.68
CA ALA A 210 -18.20 -19.03 24.55
C ALA A 210 -19.68 -19.15 24.92
N ALA A 211 -20.00 -19.75 26.07
CA ALA A 211 -21.38 -19.88 26.51
C ALA A 211 -22.05 -18.52 26.79
N PRO A 212 -21.46 -17.61 27.60
CA PRO A 212 -22.00 -16.27 27.79
C PRO A 212 -22.19 -15.46 26.49
N ILE A 213 -21.22 -15.46 25.58
CA ILE A 213 -21.32 -14.75 24.30
C ILE A 213 -22.42 -15.36 23.42
N GLY A 214 -22.49 -16.69 23.36
CA GLY A 214 -23.48 -17.43 22.58
C GLY A 214 -24.91 -17.16 23.03
N TRP A 215 -25.17 -17.20 24.35
CA TRP A 215 -26.48 -16.87 24.91
C TRP A 215 -26.86 -15.40 24.69
N TRP A 216 -25.92 -14.47 24.77
CA TRP A 216 -26.20 -13.05 24.45
C TRP A 216 -26.61 -12.87 22.98
N LEU A 217 -25.85 -13.44 22.05
CA LEU A 217 -26.17 -13.42 20.62
C LEU A 217 -27.52 -14.07 20.35
N PHE A 218 -27.85 -15.13 21.07
CA PHE A 218 -29.14 -15.81 20.94
C PHE A 218 -30.30 -14.92 21.40
N HIS A 219 -30.17 -14.22 22.53
CA HIS A 219 -31.19 -13.26 22.97
C HIS A 219 -31.34 -12.09 21.99
N ARG A 220 -30.24 -11.61 21.41
CA ARG A 220 -30.24 -10.57 20.37
C ARG A 220 -30.95 -11.03 19.10
N TRP A 221 -30.63 -12.24 18.64
CA TRP A 221 -31.27 -12.89 17.50
C TRP A 221 -32.77 -13.09 17.74
N LEU A 222 -33.14 -13.63 18.91
CA LEU A 222 -34.55 -13.84 19.29
C LEU A 222 -35.32 -12.52 19.36
N ALA A 223 -34.67 -11.43 19.77
CA ALA A 223 -35.29 -10.10 19.81
C ALA A 223 -35.63 -9.52 18.43
N GLN A 224 -34.92 -9.93 17.38
CA GLN A 224 -35.15 -9.49 16.00
C GLN A 224 -36.20 -10.34 15.26
N ARG A 225 -36.65 -11.45 15.85
CA ARG A 225 -37.58 -12.39 15.24
C ARG A 225 -39.03 -11.93 15.30
N THR A 226 -39.76 -12.13 14.20
CA THR A 226 -41.18 -11.75 14.07
C THR A 226 -42.09 -12.55 15.01
N GLU A 227 -41.66 -13.74 15.43
CA GLU A 227 -42.43 -14.59 16.34
C GLU A 227 -42.60 -14.00 17.74
N PHE A 228 -41.73 -13.06 18.18
CA PHE A 228 -41.82 -12.47 19.51
C PHE A 228 -43.12 -11.68 19.74
N ALA A 229 -43.60 -10.96 18.73
CA ALA A 229 -44.86 -10.22 18.83
C ALA A 229 -46.01 -10.93 18.09
N ALA A 230 -45.82 -12.15 17.60
CA ALA A 230 -46.84 -12.83 16.81
C ALA A 230 -48.09 -13.15 17.67
N PRO A 231 -49.31 -12.82 17.20
CA PRO A 231 -50.54 -13.11 17.94
C PRO A 231 -50.70 -14.59 18.32
N ALA A 232 -50.15 -15.51 17.52
CA ALA A 232 -50.17 -16.94 17.82
C ALA A 232 -49.30 -17.33 19.02
N ALA A 233 -48.12 -16.73 19.17
CA ALA A 233 -47.24 -16.99 20.32
C ALA A 233 -47.84 -16.41 21.61
N VAL A 234 -48.37 -15.19 21.53
CA VAL A 234 -49.12 -14.57 22.64
C VAL A 234 -50.38 -15.36 22.97
N GLY A 235 -51.06 -15.93 21.97
CA GLY A 235 -52.19 -16.83 22.19
C GLY A 235 -51.82 -18.07 23.02
N ARG A 236 -50.63 -18.67 22.79
CA ARG A 236 -50.12 -19.77 23.61
C ARG A 236 -49.83 -19.34 25.06
N LEU A 237 -49.23 -18.16 25.24
CA LEU A 237 -49.01 -17.58 26.57
C LEU A 237 -50.33 -17.37 27.33
N LEU A 238 -51.32 -16.78 26.68
CA LEU A 238 -52.61 -16.49 27.31
C LEU A 238 -53.43 -17.75 27.60
N ALA A 239 -53.20 -18.84 26.87
CA ALA A 239 -53.82 -20.13 27.15
C ALA A 239 -53.39 -20.74 28.50
N LEU A 240 -52.29 -20.26 29.10
CA LEU A 240 -51.87 -20.64 30.47
C LEU A 240 -52.80 -20.03 31.53
N ILE A 241 -53.56 -18.99 31.19
CA ILE A 241 -54.49 -18.31 32.09
C ILE A 241 -55.89 -18.91 31.87
N PRO A 242 -56.48 -19.61 32.86
CA PRO A 242 -57.73 -20.33 32.71
C PRO A 242 -58.92 -19.40 32.54
N GLU A 243 -59.97 -19.95 31.92
CA GLU A 243 -61.25 -19.27 31.67
C GLU A 243 -61.96 -18.77 32.95
N THR A 244 -61.57 -19.28 34.12
CA THR A 244 -62.06 -18.85 35.44
C THR A 244 -61.69 -17.40 35.78
N THR A 245 -60.80 -16.77 35.03
CA THR A 245 -60.50 -15.33 35.10
C THR A 245 -61.41 -14.50 34.17
N ALA A 246 -62.71 -14.79 34.17
CA ALA A 246 -63.66 -14.24 33.20
C ALA A 246 -63.65 -12.69 33.09
N ALA A 247 -63.35 -11.97 34.18
CA ALA A 247 -63.26 -10.50 34.16
C ALA A 247 -62.06 -9.95 33.37
N LEU A 248 -61.03 -10.77 33.12
CA LEU A 248 -59.85 -10.38 32.34
C LEU A 248 -59.92 -10.82 30.88
N ARG A 249 -60.95 -11.58 30.46
CA ARG A 249 -61.05 -12.17 29.11
C ARG A 249 -60.96 -11.12 27.99
N ASP A 250 -61.77 -10.06 28.10
CA ASP A 250 -61.77 -8.96 27.12
C ASP A 250 -60.59 -8.00 27.32
N THR A 251 -59.97 -8.01 28.50
CA THR A 251 -58.78 -7.21 28.81
C THR A 251 -57.55 -7.82 28.16
N LEU A 252 -57.38 -9.14 28.23
CA LEU A 252 -56.22 -9.91 27.76
C LEU A 252 -56.50 -10.57 26.40
N THR A 253 -56.79 -9.77 25.37
CA THR A 253 -56.91 -10.32 24.01
C THR A 253 -55.52 -10.57 23.39
N PRO A 254 -55.32 -11.62 22.58
CA PRO A 254 -54.03 -11.89 21.95
C PRO A 254 -53.50 -10.71 21.13
N LEU A 255 -54.39 -9.98 20.45
CA LEU A 255 -54.02 -8.81 19.64
C LEU A 255 -53.57 -7.63 20.51
N ARG A 256 -54.27 -7.32 21.62
CA ARG A 256 -53.88 -6.22 22.52
C ARG A 256 -52.53 -6.52 23.16
N VAL A 257 -52.38 -7.70 23.76
CA VAL A 257 -51.15 -8.08 24.45
C VAL A 257 -49.98 -8.15 23.47
N SER A 258 -50.17 -8.69 22.26
CA SER A 258 -49.17 -8.65 21.18
C SER A 258 -48.70 -7.23 20.88
N ARG A 259 -49.61 -6.27 20.72
CA ARG A 259 -49.27 -4.88 20.43
C ARG A 259 -48.57 -4.18 21.60
N LEU A 260 -48.99 -4.43 22.84
CA LEU A 260 -48.34 -3.90 24.04
C LEU A 260 -46.91 -4.43 24.18
N LEU A 261 -46.71 -5.75 24.05
CA LEU A 261 -45.38 -6.36 24.08
C LEU A 261 -44.49 -5.88 22.93
N HIS A 262 -45.06 -5.68 21.74
CA HIS A 262 -44.34 -5.08 20.61
C HIS A 262 -43.92 -3.63 20.88
N GLY A 263 -44.73 -2.87 21.61
CA GLY A 263 -44.43 -1.50 22.02
C GLY A 263 -43.18 -1.40 22.91
N LEU A 264 -42.98 -2.34 23.83
CA LEU A 264 -41.85 -2.35 24.77
C LEU A 264 -40.48 -2.32 24.06
N ARG A 265 -40.36 -2.98 22.91
CA ARG A 265 -39.08 -3.17 22.20
C ARG A 265 -38.79 -2.14 21.12
N ARG A 266 -39.71 -1.20 20.88
CA ARG A 266 -39.55 -0.20 19.81
C ARG A 266 -38.65 0.98 20.20
N GLY A 267 -38.25 1.10 21.46
CA GLY A 267 -37.55 2.29 21.96
C GLY A 267 -38.34 3.57 21.58
N PRO A 268 -37.68 4.65 21.13
CA PRO A 268 -38.37 5.86 20.65
C PRO A 268 -39.39 5.60 19.53
N GLY A 269 -39.24 4.51 18.77
CA GLY A 269 -40.18 4.10 17.72
C GLY A 269 -41.57 3.69 18.22
N VAL A 270 -41.78 3.55 19.55
CA VAL A 270 -43.13 3.39 20.13
C VAL A 270 -44.00 4.63 19.87
N CYS A 271 -43.35 5.79 19.66
CA CYS A 271 -43.99 7.05 19.33
C CYS A 271 -44.32 7.20 17.82
N ASN A 272 -44.00 6.19 17.00
CA ASN A 272 -44.29 6.24 15.56
C ASN A 272 -45.82 6.33 15.33
N PRO A 273 -46.31 7.33 14.58
CA PRO A 273 -47.72 7.48 14.22
C PRO A 273 -48.37 6.19 13.70
N GLU A 274 -47.73 5.48 12.78
CA GLU A 274 -48.28 4.27 12.16
C GLU A 274 -48.50 3.14 13.16
N PHE A 275 -47.68 3.07 14.21
CA PHE A 275 -47.85 2.11 15.29
C PHE A 275 -48.96 2.54 16.25
N LEU A 276 -48.98 3.81 16.66
CA LEU A 276 -50.00 4.34 17.56
C LEU A 276 -51.40 4.31 16.93
N ASP A 277 -51.51 4.46 15.62
CA ASP A 277 -52.78 4.38 14.89
C ASP A 277 -53.34 2.96 14.83
N GLN A 278 -52.52 1.93 15.07
CA GLN A 278 -52.97 0.56 15.24
C GLN A 278 -53.56 0.31 16.65
N LEU A 279 -53.25 1.17 17.62
CA LEU A 279 -53.74 1.07 19.00
C LEU A 279 -55.04 1.89 19.17
N PRO A 280 -56.12 1.29 19.70
CA PRO A 280 -57.30 2.05 20.10
C PRO A 280 -56.95 3.17 21.09
N ALA A 281 -57.43 4.39 20.83
CA ALA A 281 -57.29 5.49 21.80
C ALA A 281 -58.17 5.24 23.03
N ASP A 282 -59.38 4.71 22.83
CA ASP A 282 -60.33 4.33 23.87
C ASP A 282 -61.16 3.13 23.41
N ASP A 283 -60.98 1.97 24.04
CA ASP A 283 -61.73 0.75 23.76
C ASP A 283 -62.61 0.34 24.96
N ARG A 284 -63.88 0.00 24.71
CA ARG A 284 -64.86 -0.39 25.75
C ARG A 284 -64.95 -1.91 25.83
N LEU A 285 -64.72 -2.46 27.02
CA LEU A 285 -64.70 -3.92 27.23
C LEU A 285 -66.04 -4.47 27.70
N ARG A 286 -66.34 -5.73 27.38
CA ARG A 286 -67.52 -6.45 27.88
C ARG A 286 -67.09 -7.20 29.14
N GLY A 287 -67.30 -6.57 30.31
CA GLY A 287 -66.92 -7.13 31.61
C GLY A 287 -67.77 -6.58 32.75
N PRO A 288 -67.51 -6.99 34.00
CA PRO A 288 -68.23 -6.48 35.16
C PRO A 288 -67.96 -4.98 35.35
N GLY A 289 -69.03 -4.18 35.29
CA GLY A 289 -68.98 -2.72 35.42
C GLY A 289 -68.59 -1.98 34.12
N HIS A 290 -68.45 -0.65 34.21
CA HIS A 290 -68.00 0.17 33.08
C HIS A 290 -66.47 0.08 32.94
N GLN A 291 -65.98 -0.73 32.00
CA GLN A 291 -64.54 -0.93 31.75
C GLN A 291 -64.10 -0.31 30.42
N ARG A 292 -62.95 0.36 30.43
CA ARG A 292 -62.28 0.91 29.23
C ARG A 292 -60.79 0.69 29.27
N VAL A 293 -60.16 0.63 28.11
CA VAL A 293 -58.70 0.54 27.95
C VAL A 293 -58.22 1.57 26.95
N ARG A 294 -57.26 2.41 27.36
CA ARG A 294 -56.62 3.41 26.51
C ARG A 294 -55.25 2.91 26.06
N ASP A 295 -55.24 2.11 25.01
CA ASP A 295 -54.06 1.33 24.60
C ASP A 295 -52.87 2.22 24.23
N ARG A 296 -53.11 3.38 23.58
CA ARG A 296 -52.04 4.35 23.24
C ARG A 296 -51.30 4.85 24.47
N ARG A 297 -52.03 5.22 25.53
CA ARG A 297 -51.47 5.67 26.80
C ARG A 297 -50.67 4.56 27.48
N LEU A 298 -51.26 3.37 27.57
CA LEU A 298 -50.60 2.21 28.18
C LEU A 298 -49.30 1.85 27.46
N ALA A 299 -49.29 1.84 26.14
CA ALA A 299 -48.09 1.51 25.36
C ALA A 299 -46.93 2.47 25.64
N LEU A 300 -47.20 3.78 25.73
CA LEU A 300 -46.16 4.77 26.04
C LEU A 300 -45.63 4.65 27.47
N LEU A 301 -46.52 4.48 28.45
CA LEU A 301 -46.14 4.32 29.86
C LEU A 301 -45.36 3.02 30.10
N LEU A 302 -45.84 1.91 29.54
CA LEU A 302 -45.18 0.62 29.66
C LEU A 302 -43.82 0.59 28.97
N ALA A 303 -43.68 1.23 27.80
CA ALA A 303 -42.39 1.34 27.12
C ALA A 303 -41.39 2.17 27.93
N LEU A 304 -41.81 3.30 28.51
CA LEU A 304 -40.96 4.12 29.36
C LEU A 304 -40.57 3.37 30.65
N ALA A 305 -41.54 2.75 31.33
CA ALA A 305 -41.28 1.95 32.53
C ALA A 305 -40.31 0.80 32.24
N HIS A 306 -40.51 0.05 31.15
CA HIS A 306 -39.63 -1.03 30.73
C HIS A 306 -38.21 -0.52 30.47
N GLY A 307 -38.08 0.60 29.75
CA GLY A 307 -36.79 1.26 29.54
C GLY A 307 -36.12 1.61 30.87
N THR A 308 -36.83 2.26 31.80
CA THR A 308 -36.25 2.64 33.10
C THR A 308 -35.99 1.47 34.06
N ALA A 309 -36.50 0.26 33.77
CA ALA A 309 -36.32 -0.95 34.57
C ALA A 309 -34.99 -1.68 34.28
N ILE A 310 -34.38 -1.37 33.12
CA ILE A 310 -33.08 -1.87 32.65
C ILE A 310 -33.05 -3.41 32.62
N GLU A 311 -33.37 -3.99 31.47
CA GLU A 311 -33.21 -5.43 31.23
C GLU A 311 -31.74 -5.76 30.94
N MET A 312 -31.19 -6.78 31.62
CA MET A 312 -29.79 -7.20 31.48
C MET A 312 -29.38 -7.52 30.03
N THR A 313 -30.24 -8.20 29.26
CA THR A 313 -30.01 -8.57 27.85
C THR A 313 -30.16 -7.39 26.88
N ALA A 314 -30.74 -6.26 27.32
CA ALA A 314 -30.92 -5.05 26.53
C ALA A 314 -29.76 -4.04 26.70
N LEU A 315 -28.81 -4.34 27.58
CA LEU A 315 -27.59 -3.55 27.75
C LEU A 315 -26.80 -3.48 26.43
N PRO A 316 -26.08 -2.37 26.17
CA PRO A 316 -25.27 -2.22 24.97
C PRO A 316 -24.20 -3.32 24.82
N ASP A 317 -23.80 -3.56 23.57
CA ASP A 317 -22.86 -4.59 23.15
C ASP A 317 -21.51 -4.53 23.88
N ILE A 318 -21.13 -3.36 24.41
CA ILE A 318 -19.92 -3.18 25.22
C ILE A 318 -19.82 -4.17 26.39
N VAL A 319 -20.95 -4.63 26.96
CA VAL A 319 -20.92 -5.63 28.03
C VAL A 319 -20.42 -6.98 27.51
N VAL A 320 -20.97 -7.47 26.39
CA VAL A 320 -20.59 -8.78 25.81
C VAL A 320 -19.18 -8.73 25.21
N GLU A 321 -18.78 -7.59 24.65
CA GLU A 321 -17.43 -7.36 24.15
C GLU A 321 -16.35 -7.56 25.22
N HIS A 322 -16.70 -7.25 26.47
CA HIS A 322 -15.83 -7.42 27.64
C HIS A 322 -16.07 -8.76 28.39
N LEU A 323 -16.72 -9.77 27.80
CA LEU A 323 -16.76 -11.12 28.37
C LEU A 323 -15.57 -11.99 27.92
N GLY A 324 -15.02 -11.70 26.74
CA GLY A 324 -13.94 -12.47 26.12
C GLY A 324 -12.53 -11.94 26.41
N ILE A 325 -12.29 -11.34 27.58
CA ILE A 325 -11.01 -10.68 27.96
C ILE A 325 -10.51 -11.20 29.33
N PRO A 326 -9.24 -10.96 29.74
CA PRO A 326 -8.70 -11.43 31.03
C PRO A 326 -9.47 -11.00 32.26
N HIS A 327 -10.10 -9.82 32.20
CA HIS A 327 -10.98 -9.35 33.24
C HIS A 327 -12.40 -9.27 32.68
N PRO A 328 -13.13 -10.40 32.65
CA PRO A 328 -14.44 -10.42 32.06
C PRO A 328 -15.45 -9.68 32.96
N VAL A 329 -16.52 -9.17 32.35
CA VAL A 329 -17.70 -8.76 33.11
C VAL A 329 -18.27 -9.97 33.86
N ASP A 330 -18.35 -9.88 35.19
CA ASP A 330 -19.02 -10.87 36.02
C ASP A 330 -20.56 -10.68 35.89
N LEU A 331 -21.22 -11.62 35.22
CA LEU A 331 -22.66 -11.58 34.97
C LEU A 331 -23.51 -11.69 36.26
N PRO A 332 -23.20 -12.58 37.23
CA PRO A 332 -23.76 -12.51 38.58
C PRO A 332 -23.60 -11.15 39.27
N ALA A 333 -22.42 -10.53 39.23
CA ALA A 333 -22.19 -9.21 39.84
C ALA A 333 -22.96 -8.10 39.12
N LEU A 334 -23.05 -8.16 37.78
CA LEU A 334 -23.89 -7.25 36.97
C LEU A 334 -25.36 -7.37 37.37
N ARG A 335 -25.87 -8.58 37.56
CA ARG A 335 -27.24 -8.80 38.02
C ARG A 335 -27.50 -8.16 39.38
N HIS A 336 -26.60 -8.36 40.32
CA HIS A 336 -26.69 -7.73 41.64
C HIS A 336 -26.67 -6.19 41.55
N THR A 337 -25.85 -5.64 40.66
CA THR A 337 -25.78 -4.20 40.36
C THR A 337 -27.14 -3.67 39.86
N LEU A 338 -27.78 -4.38 38.92
CA LEU A 338 -29.10 -4.01 38.40
C LEU A 338 -30.20 -4.12 39.47
N ASP A 339 -30.18 -5.16 40.29
CA ASP A 339 -31.15 -5.37 41.37
C ASP A 339 -31.04 -4.30 42.48
N GLY A 340 -29.83 -3.81 42.74
CA GLY A 340 -29.59 -2.69 43.66
C GLY A 340 -29.83 -1.30 43.07
N SER A 341 -30.11 -1.19 41.77
CA SER A 341 -30.20 0.10 41.08
C SER A 341 -31.52 0.84 41.32
N GLY A 342 -31.44 2.17 41.48
CA GLY A 342 -32.60 3.01 41.75
C GLY A 342 -32.52 4.37 41.06
N TRP A 343 -33.68 4.93 40.71
CA TRP A 343 -33.79 6.32 40.27
C TRP A 343 -34.01 7.21 41.50
N GLY A 344 -33.04 8.08 41.80
CA GLY A 344 -33.14 9.06 42.88
C GLY A 344 -33.04 10.50 42.37
N GLY A 345 -33.08 11.50 43.26
CA GLY A 345 -32.98 12.91 42.88
C GLY A 345 -34.33 13.61 42.80
N SER A 346 -34.40 14.72 42.05
CA SER A 346 -35.63 15.48 41.86
C SER A 346 -36.60 14.73 40.93
N PRO A 347 -37.93 14.81 41.11
CA PRO A 347 -38.91 14.25 40.17
C PRO A 347 -38.71 14.70 38.71
N ASP A 348 -38.21 15.93 38.51
CA ASP A 348 -37.97 16.48 37.16
C ASP A 348 -36.66 15.99 36.51
N LEU A 349 -35.66 15.63 37.32
CA LEU A 349 -34.35 15.11 36.87
C LEU A 349 -33.92 13.90 37.72
N PRO A 350 -34.53 12.72 37.49
CA PRO A 350 -34.10 11.47 38.10
C PRO A 350 -32.70 11.09 37.65
N VAL A 351 -31.88 10.66 38.61
CA VAL A 351 -30.52 10.20 38.45
C VAL A 351 -30.45 8.72 38.80
N LEU A 352 -29.98 7.89 37.87
CA LEU A 352 -29.70 6.47 38.11
C LEU A 352 -28.53 6.35 39.09
N ARG A 353 -28.75 5.68 40.23
CA ARG A 353 -27.75 5.46 41.28
C ARG A 353 -27.37 4.00 41.34
N THR A 354 -26.09 3.71 41.19
CA THR A 354 -25.52 2.37 41.37
C THR A 354 -24.00 2.41 41.42
N ASP A 355 -23.43 1.50 42.20
CA ASP A 355 -21.99 1.23 42.23
C ASP A 355 -21.67 0.09 41.26
N CYS A 356 -20.68 0.29 40.40
CA CYS A 356 -20.31 -0.67 39.36
C CYS A 356 -18.90 -1.22 39.56
N HIS A 357 -18.73 -2.54 39.39
CA HIS A 357 -17.46 -3.23 39.55
C HIS A 357 -16.66 -3.42 38.25
N HIS A 358 -17.15 -2.89 37.13
CA HIS A 358 -16.50 -3.04 35.82
C HIS A 358 -16.79 -1.82 34.92
N GLU A 359 -15.79 -1.34 34.18
CA GLU A 359 -15.86 -0.15 33.33
C GLU A 359 -16.91 -0.28 32.21
N ALA A 360 -17.00 -1.44 31.57
CA ALA A 360 -18.01 -1.73 30.56
C ALA A 360 -19.44 -1.62 31.10
N VAL A 361 -19.69 -1.96 32.37
CA VAL A 361 -21.02 -1.84 32.98
C VAL A 361 -21.37 -0.37 33.21
N ILE A 362 -20.41 0.45 33.62
CA ILE A 362 -20.61 1.90 33.79
C ILE A 362 -21.00 2.54 32.46
N GLU A 363 -20.22 2.31 31.41
CA GLU A 363 -20.48 2.85 30.08
C GLU A 363 -21.77 2.29 29.47
N ALA A 364 -22.06 1.00 29.69
CA ALA A 364 -23.31 0.38 29.29
C ALA A 364 -24.52 1.08 29.92
N LEU A 365 -24.51 1.33 31.23
CA LEU A 365 -25.60 1.98 31.94
C LEU A 365 -25.75 3.47 31.58
N ARG A 366 -24.63 4.17 31.36
CA ARG A 366 -24.66 5.56 30.87
C ARG A 366 -25.27 5.66 29.48
N SER A 367 -24.78 4.86 28.54
CA SER A 367 -25.30 4.80 27.17
C SER A 367 -26.76 4.34 27.15
N TYR A 368 -27.12 3.35 27.97
CA TYR A 368 -28.49 2.89 28.13
C TYR A 368 -29.40 4.02 28.65
N THR A 369 -28.98 4.76 29.68
CA THR A 369 -29.74 5.90 30.23
C THR A 369 -29.98 6.98 29.19
N THR A 370 -28.98 7.32 28.37
CA THR A 370 -29.16 8.26 27.25
C THR A 370 -30.24 7.79 26.26
N ARG A 371 -30.26 6.50 25.89
CA ARG A 371 -31.30 5.94 25.02
C ARG A 371 -32.70 6.00 25.64
N VAL A 372 -32.81 5.79 26.95
CA VAL A 372 -34.08 5.92 27.66
C VAL A 372 -34.51 7.39 27.78
N ASP A 373 -33.58 8.30 27.96
CA ASP A 373 -33.83 9.75 27.94
C ASP A 373 -34.35 10.19 26.55
N GLU A 374 -33.80 9.68 25.45
CA GLU A 374 -34.33 9.91 24.10
C GLU A 374 -35.77 9.38 23.93
N LEU A 375 -36.06 8.20 24.47
CA LEU A 375 -37.43 7.67 24.53
C LEU A 375 -38.36 8.60 25.32
N LEU A 376 -37.93 9.07 26.49
CA LEU A 376 -38.68 10.03 27.31
C LEU A 376 -39.00 11.32 26.52
N HIS A 377 -38.03 11.88 25.80
CA HIS A 377 -38.24 13.05 24.96
C HIS A 377 -39.23 12.79 23.81
N ALA A 378 -39.15 11.62 23.17
CA ALA A 378 -40.08 11.21 22.13
C ALA A 378 -41.51 11.05 22.69
N VAL A 379 -41.65 10.46 23.88
CA VAL A 379 -42.93 10.32 24.58
C VAL A 379 -43.51 11.70 24.93
N HIS A 380 -42.70 12.62 25.47
CA HIS A 380 -43.15 14.00 25.77
C HIS A 380 -43.74 14.70 24.55
N ARG A 381 -43.08 14.60 23.39
CA ARG A 381 -43.56 15.20 22.14
C ARG A 381 -44.89 14.57 21.72
N THR A 382 -44.95 13.24 21.74
CA THR A 382 -46.13 12.47 21.33
C THR A 382 -47.32 12.72 22.22
N VAL A 383 -47.10 12.81 23.53
CA VAL A 383 -48.15 13.11 24.52
C VAL A 383 -48.78 14.46 24.23
N ARG A 384 -47.97 15.49 23.96
CA ARG A 384 -48.46 16.84 23.64
C ARG A 384 -49.27 16.89 22.33
N GLU A 385 -48.90 16.08 21.35
CA GLU A 385 -49.49 16.14 20.00
C GLU A 385 -50.69 15.21 19.80
N ARG A 386 -50.71 14.04 20.46
CA ARG A 386 -51.59 12.92 20.08
C ARG A 386 -52.36 12.26 21.23
N ILE A 387 -52.01 12.55 22.48
CA ILE A 387 -52.65 11.94 23.66
C ILE A 387 -53.56 12.99 24.31
N THR A 388 -54.83 12.64 24.46
CA THR A 388 -55.85 13.55 25.04
C THR A 388 -56.25 13.13 26.45
N GLU A 389 -55.84 11.93 26.85
CA GLU A 389 -56.12 11.31 28.12
C GLU A 389 -55.15 11.80 29.21
N PRO A 390 -55.55 11.80 30.50
CA PRO A 390 -54.66 12.17 31.59
C PRO A 390 -53.40 11.31 31.62
N MET A 391 -52.25 11.97 31.60
CA MET A 391 -50.91 11.39 31.78
C MET A 391 -50.37 11.75 33.16
N PRO A 392 -49.59 10.87 33.81
CA PRO A 392 -48.85 11.25 35.01
C PRO A 392 -47.79 12.33 34.69
N PRO A 393 -47.34 13.09 35.70
CA PRO A 393 -46.22 14.04 35.53
C PRO A 393 -44.93 13.26 35.24
N LEU A 394 -44.58 13.16 33.96
CA LEU A 394 -43.36 12.48 33.53
C LEU A 394 -42.12 13.35 33.83
N PRO A 395 -40.98 12.74 34.19
CA PRO A 395 -39.72 13.45 34.35
C PRO A 395 -39.35 14.27 33.11
N THR A 396 -38.63 15.37 33.26
CA THR A 396 -38.19 16.17 32.09
C THR A 396 -37.01 15.51 31.39
N ARG A 397 -36.06 14.98 32.18
CA ARG A 397 -34.78 14.41 31.73
C ARG A 397 -34.35 13.28 32.67
N LEU A 398 -33.59 12.32 32.16
CA LEU A 398 -32.92 11.30 32.95
C LEU A 398 -31.40 11.54 32.94
N SER A 399 -30.73 11.26 34.06
CA SER A 399 -29.27 11.36 34.18
C SER A 399 -28.64 10.06 34.68
N ALA A 400 -27.42 9.79 34.21
CA ALA A 400 -26.57 8.68 34.66
C ALA A 400 -25.39 9.14 35.55
N ASP A 401 -25.43 10.37 36.07
CA ASP A 401 -24.33 10.93 36.89
C ASP A 401 -24.10 10.15 38.19
N GLY A 402 -25.10 9.40 38.66
CA GLY A 402 -25.01 8.51 39.82
C GLY A 402 -24.50 7.10 39.51
N VAL A 403 -24.11 6.83 38.26
CA VAL A 403 -23.43 5.58 37.86
C VAL A 403 -21.93 5.78 38.05
N VAL A 404 -21.39 5.18 39.12
CA VAL A 404 -20.03 5.40 39.58
C VAL A 404 -19.29 4.08 39.78
N PRO A 405 -17.94 4.07 39.66
CA PRO A 405 -17.16 2.89 40.01
C PRO A 405 -17.21 2.64 41.51
N ALA A 406 -17.27 1.36 41.91
CA ALA A 406 -17.08 0.97 43.31
C ALA A 406 -15.66 1.35 43.78
N GLU A 407 -15.53 1.69 45.06
CA GLU A 407 -14.28 2.17 45.65
C GLU A 407 -13.13 1.17 45.48
N GLY A 408 -11.96 1.65 45.04
CA GLY A 408 -10.74 0.84 44.88
C GLY A 408 -10.71 -0.11 43.67
N VAL A 409 -11.77 -0.17 42.85
CA VAL A 409 -11.84 -1.12 41.72
C VAL A 409 -11.10 -0.62 40.47
N LEU A 410 -11.18 0.68 40.17
CA LEU A 410 -10.57 1.31 38.99
C LEU A 410 -10.13 2.74 39.31
N LYS A 411 -8.92 3.14 38.88
CA LYS A 411 -8.52 4.56 38.84
C LYS A 411 -9.19 5.27 37.64
N GLY A 412 -9.37 4.53 36.56
CA GLY A 412 -10.44 4.75 35.60
C GLY A 412 -10.15 4.12 34.25
N TRP A 413 -10.88 4.58 33.22
CA TRP A 413 -10.83 3.99 31.90
C TRP A 413 -10.89 5.06 30.81
N ALA A 414 -10.51 4.66 29.60
CA ALA A 414 -10.69 5.42 28.38
C ALA A 414 -11.28 4.54 27.29
N SER A 415 -11.64 5.11 26.16
CA SER A 415 -11.99 4.38 24.93
C SER A 415 -11.37 5.11 23.75
N PHE A 416 -11.10 4.39 22.66
CA PHE A 416 -10.65 5.07 21.46
C PHE A 416 -11.75 6.00 20.95
N ARG A 417 -11.44 7.29 20.85
CA ARG A 417 -12.32 8.29 20.25
C ARG A 417 -11.78 8.66 18.89
N LEU A 418 -12.57 8.41 17.87
CA LEU A 418 -12.29 8.80 16.49
C LEU A 418 -12.73 10.26 16.31
N ASP A 419 -11.81 11.14 15.93
CA ASP A 419 -12.18 12.49 15.46
C ASP A 419 -12.81 12.36 14.06
N GLU A 420 -14.16 12.36 14.00
CA GLU A 420 -14.95 12.18 12.77
C GLU A 420 -14.51 13.10 11.61
N ARG A 421 -14.04 14.32 11.91
CA ARG A 421 -13.58 15.27 10.88
C ARG A 421 -12.27 14.81 10.25
N ARG A 422 -11.33 14.31 11.06
CA ARG A 422 -9.99 13.88 10.59
C ARG A 422 -9.99 12.47 10.02
N VAL A 423 -10.86 11.59 10.52
CA VAL A 423 -11.05 10.23 9.98
C VAL A 423 -11.60 10.27 8.56
N ARG A 424 -12.47 11.24 8.24
CA ARG A 424 -12.91 11.48 6.87
C ARG A 424 -11.75 11.82 5.94
N ASP A 425 -10.79 12.65 6.36
CA ASP A 425 -9.60 12.98 5.55
C ASP A 425 -8.66 11.77 5.36
N LEU A 426 -8.61 10.87 6.35
CA LEU A 426 -7.84 9.63 6.30
C LEU A 426 -8.49 8.57 5.38
N LEU A 427 -9.83 8.44 5.44
CA LEU A 427 -10.63 7.50 4.66
C LEU A 427 -10.77 7.90 3.18
N MET A 428 -10.71 9.20 2.86
CA MET A 428 -10.81 9.70 1.48
C MET A 428 -9.53 9.47 0.66
N GLY A 429 -8.41 9.04 1.27
CA GLY A 429 -7.10 9.02 0.61
C GLY A 429 -6.30 7.70 0.68
N VAL A 430 -6.71 6.67 1.43
CA VAL A 430 -5.82 5.53 1.72
C VAL A 430 -6.59 4.20 1.76
N GLN A 431 -6.05 3.15 1.11
CA GLN A 431 -6.36 1.76 1.52
C GLN A 431 -5.78 1.57 2.92
N LEU A 432 -6.55 1.94 3.94
CA LEU A 432 -6.11 1.83 5.33
C LEU A 432 -5.84 0.36 5.64
N TYR A 433 -4.56 0.09 5.89
CA TYR A 433 -4.04 -1.06 6.65
C TYR A 433 -4.07 -2.42 5.96
N LYS A 434 -3.05 -2.70 5.15
CA LYS A 434 -2.71 -4.06 4.68
C LYS A 434 -1.31 -4.54 5.07
N ASP A 435 -0.44 -3.68 5.58
CA ASP A 435 0.95 -4.02 5.89
C ASP A 435 1.22 -4.01 7.39
N ARG A 436 1.58 -5.18 7.94
CA ARG A 436 1.87 -5.41 9.37
C ARG A 436 3.15 -4.75 9.82
N ASP A 437 4.08 -4.53 8.89
CA ASP A 437 5.39 -3.96 9.17
C ASP A 437 5.29 -2.48 9.60
N LEU A 438 4.17 -1.85 9.23
CA LEU A 438 3.83 -0.51 9.67
C LEU A 438 3.64 -0.42 11.20
N ALA A 439 3.15 -1.47 11.86
CA ALA A 439 2.99 -1.48 13.32
C ALA A 439 4.34 -1.36 14.04
N ILE A 440 5.36 -2.06 13.54
CA ILE A 440 6.73 -2.01 14.08
C ILE A 440 7.36 -0.64 13.82
N ARG A 441 7.15 -0.08 12.61
CA ARG A 441 7.59 1.28 12.29
C ARG A 441 6.98 2.32 13.24
N GLU A 442 5.67 2.25 13.49
CA GLU A 442 4.96 3.18 14.39
C GLU A 442 5.36 2.98 15.86
N LEU A 443 5.60 1.76 16.33
CA LEU A 443 6.18 1.51 17.65
C LEU A 443 7.54 2.21 17.80
N TYR A 444 8.45 2.02 16.84
CA TYR A 444 9.77 2.65 16.87
C TYR A 444 9.68 4.17 16.88
N GLN A 445 8.82 4.76 16.03
CA GLN A 445 8.66 6.21 15.96
C GLN A 445 8.08 6.81 17.25
N ASN A 446 7.14 6.12 17.91
CA ASN A 446 6.59 6.55 19.19
C ASN A 446 7.66 6.49 20.30
N ALA A 447 8.47 5.42 20.33
CA ALA A 447 9.61 5.32 21.23
C ALA A 447 10.66 6.43 20.97
N LEU A 448 10.97 6.70 19.70
CA LEU A 448 11.88 7.78 19.28
C LEU A 448 11.39 9.16 19.74
N ASP A 449 10.10 9.48 19.55
CA ASP A 449 9.51 10.74 20.02
C ASP A 449 9.53 10.85 21.55
N ALA A 450 9.27 9.75 22.28
CA ALA A 450 9.33 9.72 23.73
C ALA A 450 10.75 10.00 24.26
N CYS A 451 11.78 9.41 23.63
CA CYS A 451 13.18 9.66 23.96
C CYS A 451 13.61 11.10 23.61
N ARG A 452 13.22 11.62 22.44
CA ARG A 452 13.48 13.02 22.06
C ARG A 452 12.87 13.99 23.05
N TYR A 453 11.66 13.72 23.54
CA TYR A 453 10.98 14.58 24.50
C TYR A 453 11.72 14.55 25.84
N ARG A 454 12.08 13.36 26.34
CA ARG A 454 12.88 13.26 27.58
C ARG A 454 14.20 14.01 27.46
N ARG A 455 14.93 13.85 26.35
CA ARG A 455 16.18 14.58 26.09
C ARG A 455 15.98 16.09 26.17
N ALA A 456 14.95 16.63 25.49
CA ALA A 456 14.66 18.07 25.52
C ALA A 456 14.31 18.58 26.93
N ARG A 457 13.51 17.83 27.69
CA ARG A 457 13.17 18.22 29.08
C ARG A 457 14.38 18.15 30.00
N THR A 458 15.17 17.09 29.91
CA THR A 458 16.42 16.93 30.66
C THR A 458 17.37 18.09 30.38
N GLU A 459 17.61 18.41 29.11
CA GLU A 459 18.46 19.53 28.69
C GLU A 459 17.96 20.87 29.24
N TYR A 460 16.65 21.08 29.25
CA TYR A 460 16.04 22.26 29.87
C TYR A 460 16.29 22.33 31.38
N LEU A 461 16.14 21.22 32.10
CA LEU A 461 16.31 21.15 33.56
C LEU A 461 17.78 21.33 33.97
N ASP A 462 18.71 20.68 33.27
CA ASP A 462 20.16 20.81 33.48
C ASP A 462 20.61 22.27 33.36
N ARG A 463 20.09 22.99 32.36
CA ARG A 463 20.42 24.41 32.13
C ARG A 463 19.78 25.35 33.15
N ARG A 464 18.73 24.93 33.85
CA ARG A 464 18.04 25.75 34.86
C ARG A 464 18.47 25.47 36.29
N THR A 465 19.06 24.30 36.54
CA THR A 465 19.32 23.80 37.89
C THR A 465 20.80 23.44 38.02
N GLU A 466 21.64 24.43 38.35
CA GLU A 466 23.12 24.28 38.43
C GLU A 466 23.61 23.15 39.35
N ALA A 467 22.77 22.67 40.28
CA ALA A 467 23.12 21.66 41.27
C ALA A 467 22.71 20.21 40.90
N ALA A 468 22.01 19.98 39.79
CA ALA A 468 21.54 18.66 39.40
C ALA A 468 21.95 18.33 37.95
N SER A 469 22.76 17.28 37.78
CA SER A 469 23.08 16.70 36.47
C SER A 469 22.12 15.54 36.21
N TYR A 470 21.16 15.72 35.33
CA TYR A 470 20.25 14.69 34.88
C TYR A 470 20.89 13.97 33.68
N ALA A 471 21.94 13.18 33.89
CA ALA A 471 22.54 12.41 32.80
C ALA A 471 21.49 11.48 32.16
N TYR A 472 21.19 11.68 30.88
CA TYR A 472 20.21 10.88 30.13
C TYR A 472 20.83 10.28 28.88
N GLU A 473 20.92 8.96 28.88
CA GLU A 473 21.23 8.15 27.69
C GLU A 473 19.94 7.48 27.23
N GLY A 474 19.37 7.95 26.12
CA GLY A 474 18.16 7.35 25.55
C GLY A 474 18.44 5.93 25.03
N GLY A 475 17.44 5.06 25.04
CA GLY A 475 17.56 3.68 24.57
C GLY A 475 16.21 3.08 24.20
N ILE A 476 16.21 2.28 23.13
CA ILE A 476 15.01 1.59 22.61
C ILE A 476 15.34 0.10 22.46
N ALA A 477 14.47 -0.77 22.96
CA ALA A 477 14.64 -2.22 22.86
C ALA A 477 13.39 -2.87 22.29
N PHE A 478 13.57 -3.79 21.35
CA PHE A 478 12.54 -4.67 20.81
C PHE A 478 12.83 -6.11 21.19
N GLU A 479 11.79 -6.83 21.61
CA GLU A 479 11.87 -8.25 21.96
C GLU A 479 10.66 -8.99 21.38
N GLN A 480 10.91 -10.03 20.60
CA GLN A 480 9.90 -10.99 20.17
C GLN A 480 10.13 -12.32 20.87
N GLY A 481 9.07 -12.89 21.44
CA GLY A 481 9.15 -14.16 22.16
C GLY A 481 7.79 -14.69 22.56
N ARG A 482 7.78 -15.62 23.51
CA ARG A 482 6.59 -16.20 24.12
C ARG A 482 6.56 -15.91 25.61
N ASP A 483 5.37 -15.64 26.15
CA ASP A 483 5.18 -15.51 27.59
C ASP A 483 5.08 -16.89 28.28
N ASP A 484 4.91 -16.90 29.60
CA ASP A 484 4.81 -18.14 30.40
C ASP A 484 3.61 -19.02 30.00
N ASP A 485 2.57 -18.42 29.40
CA ASP A 485 1.38 -19.09 28.86
C ASP A 485 1.57 -19.58 27.41
N GLY A 486 2.77 -19.38 26.83
CA GLY A 486 3.12 -19.77 25.47
C GLY A 486 2.63 -18.81 24.38
N ARG A 487 2.02 -17.66 24.75
CA ARG A 487 1.47 -16.67 23.82
C ARG A 487 2.59 -15.85 23.22
N GLU A 488 2.57 -15.69 21.90
CA GLU A 488 3.58 -14.90 21.20
C GLU A 488 3.35 -13.39 21.39
N TYR A 489 4.44 -12.66 21.54
CA TYR A 489 4.41 -11.21 21.68
C TYR A 489 5.55 -10.52 20.93
N VAL A 490 5.35 -9.25 20.60
CA VAL A 490 6.41 -8.27 20.32
C VAL A 490 6.33 -7.16 21.35
N GLU A 491 7.42 -6.90 22.05
CA GLU A 491 7.55 -5.85 23.05
C GLU A 491 8.50 -4.76 22.54
N CYS A 492 8.10 -3.51 22.69
CA CYS A 492 8.96 -2.33 22.54
C CYS A 492 9.09 -1.64 23.90
N ARG A 493 10.32 -1.45 24.37
CA ARG A 493 10.64 -0.70 25.59
C ARG A 493 11.47 0.52 25.24
N ASP A 494 11.03 1.69 25.68
CA ASP A 494 11.78 2.93 25.67
C ASP A 494 11.99 3.46 27.09
N ASN A 495 13.12 4.14 27.30
CA ASN A 495 13.35 4.92 28.51
C ASN A 495 13.02 6.41 28.28
N GLY A 496 12.01 6.70 27.46
CA GLY A 496 11.60 8.06 27.13
C GLY A 496 10.84 8.75 28.26
N ILE A 497 10.04 9.75 27.89
CA ILE A 497 9.34 10.62 28.85
C ILE A 497 8.15 9.93 29.56
N GLY A 498 7.62 8.84 29.01
CA GLY A 498 6.44 8.13 29.51
C GLY A 498 5.11 8.91 29.40
N MET A 499 4.02 8.28 29.82
CA MET A 499 2.65 8.80 29.78
C MET A 499 2.00 8.73 31.17
N GLY A 500 1.22 9.75 31.55
CA GLY A 500 0.40 9.75 32.74
C GLY A 500 -1.07 9.49 32.41
N ASP A 501 -1.95 9.58 33.42
CA ASP A 501 -3.40 9.37 33.23
C ASP A 501 -4.00 10.35 32.22
N ALA A 502 -3.57 11.61 32.23
CA ALA A 502 -4.02 12.64 31.29
C ALA A 502 -3.60 12.34 29.84
N GLU A 503 -2.35 11.92 29.61
CA GLU A 503 -1.89 11.53 28.27
C GLU A 503 -2.60 10.27 27.76
N LEU A 504 -2.83 9.29 28.64
CA LEU A 504 -3.51 8.04 28.33
C LEU A 504 -4.97 8.27 27.91
N ARG A 505 -5.71 9.10 28.65
CA ARG A 505 -7.13 9.42 28.35
C ARG A 505 -7.29 10.48 27.26
N GLY A 506 -6.26 11.30 27.04
CA GLY A 506 -6.25 12.37 26.06
C GLY A 506 -5.68 11.91 24.72
N VAL A 507 -4.36 12.08 24.54
CA VAL A 507 -3.68 11.89 23.25
C VAL A 507 -3.66 10.42 22.83
N PHE A 508 -3.39 9.52 23.75
CA PHE A 508 -3.26 8.10 23.43
C PHE A 508 -4.62 7.47 23.06
N ALA A 509 -5.70 7.87 23.75
CA ALA A 509 -7.06 7.42 23.46
C ALA A 509 -7.75 8.14 22.29
N SER A 510 -7.28 9.31 21.87
CA SER A 510 -7.92 10.07 20.79
C SER A 510 -7.20 9.88 19.46
N ALA A 511 -7.80 9.09 18.59
CA ALA A 511 -7.32 8.89 17.23
C ALA A 511 -7.44 10.21 16.44
N GLY A 512 -6.29 10.79 16.08
CA GLY A 512 -6.19 12.10 15.44
C GLY A 512 -5.63 13.20 16.35
N ALA A 513 -5.54 12.99 17.67
CA ALA A 513 -4.91 13.93 18.60
C ALA A 513 -3.38 13.83 18.56
N ARG A 514 -2.71 14.97 18.68
CA ARG A 514 -1.24 15.04 18.68
C ARG A 514 -0.75 15.59 20.02
N PHE A 515 0.27 14.97 20.60
CA PHE A 515 0.84 15.50 21.86
C PHE A 515 1.42 16.91 21.66
N ALA A 516 1.98 17.20 20.49
CA ALA A 516 2.52 18.51 20.16
C ALA A 516 1.45 19.63 20.11
N GLU A 517 0.16 19.27 20.02
CA GLU A 517 -0.96 20.23 20.02
C GLU A 517 -1.49 20.51 21.44
N GLN A 518 -1.08 19.73 22.44
CA GLN A 518 -1.55 19.84 23.82
C GLN A 518 -1.14 21.17 24.46
N PRO A 519 -2.04 21.84 25.21
CA PRO A 519 -1.75 23.11 25.88
C PRO A 519 -0.50 23.05 26.78
N ASP A 520 -0.39 22.00 27.60
CA ASP A 520 0.72 21.84 28.54
C ASP A 520 2.06 21.71 27.83
N PHE A 521 2.10 20.95 26.73
CA PHE A 521 3.29 20.83 25.90
C PHE A 521 3.68 22.17 25.24
N LYS A 522 2.71 22.95 24.77
CA LYS A 522 2.98 24.28 24.16
C LYS A 522 3.55 25.27 25.17
N LEU A 523 3.07 25.25 26.42
CA LEU A 523 3.62 26.06 27.50
C LEU A 523 5.07 25.69 27.79
N GLU A 524 5.37 24.40 27.86
CA GLU A 524 6.72 23.91 28.08
C GLU A 524 7.66 24.24 26.90
N GLN A 525 7.21 24.03 25.66
CA GLN A 525 7.96 24.41 24.47
C GLN A 525 8.22 25.94 24.42
N SER A 526 7.27 26.76 24.91
CA SER A 526 7.50 28.20 25.05
C SER A 526 8.60 28.49 26.07
N ALA A 527 8.70 27.74 27.15
CA ALA A 527 9.76 27.89 28.14
C ALA A 527 11.13 27.46 27.58
N TRP A 528 11.17 26.39 26.78
CA TRP A 528 12.37 25.92 26.07
C TRP A 528 12.93 26.98 25.11
N ARG A 529 12.04 27.71 24.42
CA ARG A 529 12.41 28.79 23.49
C ARG A 529 12.96 30.05 24.18
N GLN A 530 12.76 30.20 25.48
CA GLN A 530 13.27 31.33 26.26
C GLN A 530 14.73 31.15 26.70
N LEU A 531 15.28 29.93 26.60
CA LEU A 531 16.71 29.69 26.84
C LEU A 531 17.54 30.19 25.66
N ASP A 532 18.81 30.54 25.93
CA ASP A 532 19.80 30.92 24.91
C ASP A 532 21.03 29.99 24.99
N PRO A 533 21.27 29.12 23.98
CA PRO A 533 20.41 28.87 22.81
C PRO A 533 19.11 28.11 23.19
N PRO A 534 18.04 28.19 22.38
CA PRO A 534 16.79 27.48 22.67
C PRO A 534 16.96 25.96 22.59
N VAL A 535 16.17 25.22 23.38
CA VAL A 535 16.11 23.75 23.27
C VAL A 535 15.13 23.39 22.13
N GLU A 536 15.65 22.71 21.12
CA GLU A 536 14.86 22.32 19.93
C GLU A 536 14.22 20.94 20.09
N PHE A 537 12.99 20.82 19.62
CA PHE A 537 12.25 19.56 19.62
C PHE A 537 11.40 19.44 18.36
N PHE A 538 11.66 18.37 17.59
CA PHE A 538 10.99 18.08 16.32
C PHE A 538 10.23 16.74 16.44
N PRO A 539 8.90 16.75 16.65
CA PRO A 539 8.11 15.53 16.79
C PRO A 539 7.87 14.85 15.43
N ASN A 540 7.94 13.52 15.41
CA ASN A 540 7.60 12.71 14.25
C ASN A 540 6.08 12.49 14.12
N SER A 541 5.37 12.43 15.25
CA SER A 541 3.94 12.10 15.30
C SER A 541 3.05 13.19 14.70
N ARG A 542 2.75 13.05 13.39
CA ARG A 542 1.97 14.03 12.59
C ARG A 542 0.50 13.67 12.39
N PHE A 543 0.03 12.47 12.72
CA PHE A 543 -1.37 12.06 12.41
C PHE A 543 -2.18 11.61 13.62
N GLY A 544 -1.55 11.21 14.73
CA GLY A 544 -2.28 10.82 15.94
C GLY A 544 -3.04 9.50 15.85
N ILE A 545 -2.73 8.64 14.88
CA ILE A 545 -3.43 7.36 14.61
C ILE A 545 -2.54 6.13 14.81
N GLY A 546 -1.26 6.33 15.16
CA GLY A 546 -0.24 5.28 15.15
C GLY A 546 -0.55 4.09 16.07
N VAL A 547 -1.24 4.32 17.20
CA VAL A 547 -1.60 3.25 18.15
C VAL A 547 -2.60 2.26 17.56
N LEU A 548 -3.50 2.70 16.68
CA LEU A 548 -4.46 1.79 16.02
C LEU A 548 -3.78 0.79 15.09
N SER A 549 -2.60 1.14 14.55
CA SER A 549 -1.79 0.25 13.73
C SER A 549 -1.34 -1.01 14.49
N TYR A 550 -1.27 -0.96 15.83
CA TYR A 550 -0.86 -2.10 16.65
C TYR A 550 -1.85 -3.27 16.53
N PHE A 551 -3.14 -2.96 16.35
CA PHE A 551 -4.17 -3.97 16.10
C PHE A 551 -4.11 -4.59 14.70
N MET A 552 -3.15 -4.22 13.83
CA MET A 552 -2.84 -4.99 12.62
C MET A 552 -2.03 -6.25 12.94
N LEU A 553 -1.28 -6.21 14.06
CA LEU A 553 -0.36 -7.26 14.47
C LEU A 553 -0.88 -8.04 15.69
N ALA A 554 -1.64 -7.40 16.58
CA ALA A 554 -2.04 -7.93 17.87
C ALA A 554 -3.54 -7.83 18.16
N ASP A 555 -4.03 -8.72 19.03
CA ASP A 555 -5.40 -8.66 19.59
C ASP A 555 -5.43 -8.06 21.00
N GLU A 556 -4.31 -8.11 21.72
CA GLU A 556 -4.14 -7.51 23.04
C GLU A 556 -2.90 -6.61 23.04
N ILE A 557 -3.06 -5.41 23.60
CA ILE A 557 -1.99 -4.46 23.86
C ILE A 557 -1.88 -4.32 25.38
N ARG A 558 -0.71 -4.62 25.92
CA ARG A 558 -0.37 -4.32 27.31
C ARG A 558 0.68 -3.24 27.34
N LEU A 559 0.40 -2.17 28.06
CA LEU A 559 1.25 -1.01 28.15
C LEU A 559 1.57 -0.73 29.61
N THR A 560 2.85 -0.64 29.94
CA THR A 560 3.32 -0.19 31.25
C THR A 560 4.06 1.12 31.05
N THR A 561 3.70 2.17 31.77
CA THR A 561 4.28 3.50 31.55
C THR A 561 4.45 4.26 32.85
N CYS A 562 5.50 5.08 32.89
CA CYS A 562 5.83 5.94 34.02
C CYS A 562 6.24 7.31 33.47
N ARG A 563 5.41 8.33 33.74
CA ARG A 563 5.62 9.71 33.26
C ARG A 563 6.72 10.39 34.07
N MET A 564 7.70 10.98 33.40
CA MET A 564 8.62 11.95 34.02
C MET A 564 7.87 13.25 34.30
N GLY A 565 7.85 13.69 35.56
CA GLY A 565 7.28 14.97 35.97
C GLY A 565 8.04 16.18 35.41
N PRO A 566 7.49 17.39 35.55
CA PRO A 566 8.20 18.63 35.22
C PRO A 566 9.46 18.89 36.05
N ASP A 567 9.56 18.26 37.22
CA ASP A 567 10.72 18.26 38.14
C ASP A 567 11.80 17.23 37.77
N GLY A 568 11.52 16.42 36.74
CA GLY A 568 12.38 15.35 36.27
C GLY A 568 12.30 14.05 37.07
N LEU A 569 11.38 13.94 38.03
CA LEU A 569 11.18 12.74 38.83
C LEU A 569 10.17 11.79 38.17
N PRO A 570 10.35 10.45 38.31
CA PRO A 570 9.32 9.49 37.89
C PRO A 570 8.02 9.69 38.69
N GLY A 571 6.89 9.68 37.99
CA GLY A 571 5.54 9.69 38.55
C GLY A 571 4.99 8.28 38.82
N PRO A 572 3.66 8.11 38.94
CA PRO A 572 3.03 6.81 39.16
C PRO A 572 3.30 5.81 38.04
N LEU A 573 3.44 4.54 38.42
CA LEU A 573 3.54 3.43 37.48
C LEU A 573 2.13 2.98 37.09
N LEU A 574 1.79 3.14 35.81
CA LEU A 574 0.48 2.77 35.28
C LEU A 574 0.61 1.55 34.38
N GLU A 575 -0.31 0.60 34.55
CA GLU A 575 -0.54 -0.50 33.63
C GLU A 575 -1.87 -0.28 32.89
N VAL A 576 -1.82 -0.43 31.57
CA VAL A 576 -2.95 -0.27 30.67
C VAL A 576 -3.10 -1.53 29.83
N SER A 577 -4.30 -2.10 29.84
CA SER A 577 -4.65 -3.24 28.98
C SER A 577 -5.76 -2.87 28.01
N ILE A 578 -5.60 -3.25 26.75
CA ILE A 578 -6.52 -2.94 25.66
C ILE A 578 -6.71 -4.16 24.77
N PHE A 579 -7.96 -4.57 24.57
CA PHE A 579 -8.29 -5.83 23.90
C PHE A 579 -8.89 -5.64 22.51
N GLY A 580 -8.69 -4.48 21.87
CA GLY A 580 -9.19 -4.17 20.53
C GLY A 580 -9.53 -2.68 20.37
N PRO A 581 -9.77 -2.20 19.13
CA PRO A 581 -10.04 -0.79 18.86
C PRO A 581 -11.38 -0.29 19.42
N GLY A 582 -12.36 -1.17 19.65
CA GLY A 582 -13.64 -0.84 20.31
C GLY A 582 -13.63 -0.99 21.84
N HIS A 583 -12.52 -1.44 22.43
CA HIS A 583 -12.47 -1.80 23.86
C HIS A 583 -12.14 -0.61 24.74
N LEU A 584 -12.56 -0.73 26.00
CA LEU A 584 -12.15 0.19 27.05
C LEU A 584 -10.70 -0.08 27.46
N PHE A 585 -10.01 0.98 27.84
CA PHE A 585 -8.63 0.94 28.29
C PHE A 585 -8.72 0.80 29.79
N ARG A 586 -8.31 -0.34 30.31
CA ARG A 586 -8.29 -0.50 31.75
C ARG A 586 -7.01 0.10 32.29
N ILE A 587 -7.10 1.20 33.03
CA ILE A 587 -5.95 1.90 33.61
C ILE A 587 -5.87 1.57 35.10
N VAL A 588 -4.80 0.87 35.48
CA VAL A 588 -4.51 0.46 36.86
C VAL A 588 -3.24 1.14 37.32
N GLU A 589 -3.27 1.73 38.52
CA GLU A 589 -2.05 2.20 39.18
C GLU A 589 -1.40 1.03 39.91
N VAL A 590 -0.20 0.67 39.50
CA VAL A 590 0.58 -0.44 40.07
C VAL A 590 1.42 0.04 41.26
N ALA A 591 1.90 1.28 41.19
CA ALA A 591 2.64 1.93 42.28
C ALA A 591 2.48 3.45 42.21
N GLU A 592 2.49 4.11 43.37
CA GLU A 592 2.45 5.59 43.46
C GLU A 592 3.64 6.25 42.76
N ARG A 593 4.76 5.52 42.63
CA ARG A 593 5.97 5.99 41.97
C ARG A 593 6.70 4.83 41.28
N GLY A 594 7.07 5.01 40.01
CA GLY A 594 7.93 4.08 39.30
C GLY A 594 9.42 4.30 39.58
N ASP A 595 10.24 3.28 39.31
CA ASP A 595 11.70 3.35 39.48
C ASP A 595 12.35 4.24 38.40
N GLU A 596 11.86 4.16 37.17
CA GLU A 596 12.36 4.91 36.02
C GLU A 596 11.20 5.41 35.15
N ALA A 597 11.38 6.54 34.47
CA ALA A 597 10.45 7.00 33.44
C ALA A 597 10.65 6.25 32.11
N GLY A 598 9.56 6.04 31.38
CA GLY A 598 9.56 5.35 30.09
C GLY A 598 8.25 4.67 29.78
N THR A 599 8.22 3.93 28.67
CA THR A 599 7.06 3.11 28.26
C THR A 599 7.53 1.74 27.80
N ARG A 600 6.74 0.72 28.15
CA ARG A 600 6.84 -0.63 27.61
C ARG A 600 5.51 -0.96 26.95
N VAL A 601 5.52 -1.24 25.66
CA VAL A 601 4.35 -1.65 24.89
C VAL A 601 4.56 -3.09 24.42
N ARG A 602 3.75 -4.00 24.95
CA ARG A 602 3.72 -5.41 24.56
C ARG A 602 2.49 -5.68 23.70
N LEU A 603 2.71 -6.14 22.49
CA LEU A 603 1.71 -6.53 21.50
C LEU A 603 1.60 -8.06 21.48
N TYR A 604 0.48 -8.61 21.94
CA TYR A 604 0.22 -10.06 21.87
C TYR A 604 -0.30 -10.42 20.48
N LEU A 605 0.51 -11.18 19.74
CA LEU A 605 0.34 -11.42 18.31
C LEU A 605 -0.88 -12.31 18.05
N ARG A 606 -1.57 -12.05 16.94
CA ARG A 606 -2.73 -12.86 16.52
C ARG A 606 -2.33 -14.30 16.21
N GLU A 607 -3.16 -15.27 16.61
CA GLU A 607 -3.03 -16.68 16.22
C GLU A 607 -3.62 -16.92 14.80
N GLY A 608 -2.88 -17.59 13.90
CA GLY A 608 -3.44 -18.14 12.64
C GLY A 608 -2.78 -17.73 11.31
N ASP A 609 -3.15 -18.47 10.24
CA ASP A 609 -2.60 -18.61 8.87
C ASP A 609 -2.25 -17.34 8.06
N GLU A 610 -2.57 -16.14 8.55
CA GLU A 610 -2.33 -14.90 7.82
C GLU A 610 -0.89 -14.35 8.01
N ARG A 611 -0.14 -14.82 9.01
CA ARG A 611 1.29 -14.47 9.17
C ARG A 611 2.15 -15.52 8.50
N SER A 612 3.18 -15.08 7.77
CA SER A 612 4.27 -15.99 7.44
C SER A 612 4.80 -16.60 8.74
N PRO A 613 4.93 -17.93 8.85
CA PRO A 613 5.48 -18.57 10.04
C PRO A 613 6.84 -17.99 10.46
N ASP A 614 7.59 -17.47 9.47
CA ASP A 614 8.93 -16.89 9.64
C ASP A 614 8.95 -15.36 9.85
N TRP A 615 7.81 -14.71 10.14
CA TRP A 615 7.81 -13.26 10.37
C TRP A 615 8.54 -12.90 11.68
N SER A 616 9.51 -11.98 11.58
CA SER A 616 10.27 -11.46 12.73
C SER A 616 10.29 -9.92 12.75
N CYS A 617 10.12 -9.35 13.94
CA CYS A 617 10.27 -7.91 14.15
C CYS A 617 11.71 -7.44 13.89
N VAL A 618 12.71 -8.32 14.05
CA VAL A 618 14.11 -8.05 13.75
C VAL A 618 14.29 -7.84 12.25
N ASP A 619 13.72 -8.71 11.41
CA ASP A 619 13.77 -8.57 9.95
C ASP A 619 13.10 -7.29 9.47
N VAL A 620 11.97 -6.93 10.08
CA VAL A 620 11.28 -5.68 9.76
C VAL A 620 12.17 -4.48 10.08
N LEU A 621 12.75 -4.43 11.29
CA LEU A 621 13.64 -3.33 11.68
C LEU A 621 14.91 -3.27 10.83
N GLU A 622 15.57 -4.39 10.52
CA GLU A 622 16.74 -4.42 9.62
C GLU A 622 16.41 -3.91 8.22
N ARG A 623 15.18 -4.18 7.76
CA ARG A 623 14.73 -3.73 6.46
C ARG A 623 14.36 -2.24 6.42
N VAL A 624 13.86 -1.66 7.52
CA VAL A 624 13.33 -0.28 7.51
C VAL A 624 14.15 0.75 8.29
N LEU A 625 14.95 0.35 9.30
CA LEU A 625 15.75 1.23 10.15
C LEU A 625 17.21 1.21 9.72
N GLY A 626 17.65 2.27 9.05
CA GLY A 626 19.03 2.42 8.61
C GLY A 626 19.94 3.07 9.65
N ILE A 627 19.47 4.12 10.34
CA ILE A 627 20.25 4.85 11.34
C ILE A 627 19.39 5.10 12.57
N ALA A 628 19.78 4.61 13.73
CA ALA A 628 19.04 4.90 14.96
C ALA A 628 19.57 6.17 15.63
N GLU A 629 18.70 7.11 16.02
CA GLU A 629 19.14 8.30 16.77
C GLU A 629 19.56 7.97 18.21
N PHE A 630 18.86 7.01 18.83
CA PHE A 630 19.21 6.43 20.12
C PHE A 630 19.63 4.98 19.92
N PRO A 631 20.56 4.45 20.75
CA PRO A 631 20.91 3.04 20.76
C PRO A 631 19.65 2.17 20.73
N THR A 632 19.54 1.35 19.69
CA THR A 632 18.38 0.48 19.48
C THR A 632 18.84 -0.96 19.38
N VAL A 633 18.17 -1.87 20.08
CA VAL A 633 18.45 -3.31 20.02
C VAL A 633 17.15 -4.04 19.70
N ALA A 634 17.19 -5.01 18.79
CA ALA A 634 16.08 -5.91 18.52
C ALA A 634 16.53 -7.36 18.69
N ARG A 635 15.71 -8.19 19.33
CA ARG A 635 15.98 -9.61 19.51
C ARG A 635 14.74 -10.46 19.28
N ASP A 636 14.93 -11.61 18.66
CA ASP A 636 13.96 -12.72 18.62
C ASP A 636 14.61 -13.99 19.21
N GLU A 637 13.91 -15.14 19.16
CA GLU A 637 14.41 -16.41 19.72
C GLU A 637 15.73 -16.89 19.07
N SER A 638 16.04 -16.41 17.85
CA SER A 638 17.14 -16.90 17.02
C SER A 638 18.27 -15.88 16.82
N ARG A 639 17.94 -14.58 16.80
CA ARG A 639 18.82 -13.51 16.33
C ARG A 639 18.71 -12.27 17.22
N ARG A 640 19.80 -11.50 17.22
CA ARG A 640 19.90 -10.17 17.82
C ARG A 640 20.51 -9.22 16.80
N SER A 641 19.94 -8.04 16.68
CA SER A 641 20.48 -6.95 15.87
C SER A 641 20.58 -5.68 16.70
N ASP A 642 21.73 -5.02 16.60
CA ASP A 642 22.05 -3.79 17.32
C ASP A 642 22.26 -2.63 16.32
N TRP A 643 21.77 -1.45 16.69
CA TRP A 643 21.96 -0.16 16.01
C TRP A 643 22.60 0.83 16.99
N PRO A 644 23.91 1.11 16.85
CA PRO A 644 24.55 2.20 17.57
C PRO A 644 23.94 3.56 17.16
N ALA A 645 23.99 4.52 18.08
CA ALA A 645 23.44 5.85 17.84
C ALA A 645 24.19 6.57 16.71
N GLY A 646 23.46 7.02 15.69
CA GLY A 646 23.98 7.80 14.57
C GLY A 646 24.76 7.01 13.52
N GLU A 647 24.91 5.70 13.67
CA GLU A 647 25.64 4.85 12.71
C GLU A 647 24.71 4.16 11.72
N LEU A 648 25.18 4.00 10.47
CA LEU A 648 24.46 3.27 9.43
C LEU A 648 24.58 1.76 9.67
N LYS A 649 23.45 1.09 9.86
CA LYS A 649 23.35 -0.36 9.79
C LYS A 649 23.43 -0.80 8.33
N THR A 650 24.52 -1.46 7.95
CA THR A 650 24.65 -2.00 6.59
C THR A 650 23.78 -3.24 6.41
N ARG A 651 23.14 -3.36 5.25
CA ARG A 651 22.31 -4.52 4.89
C ARG A 651 22.43 -4.79 3.40
N GLU A 652 22.59 -6.06 3.04
CA GLU A 652 22.45 -6.56 1.67
C GLU A 652 21.00 -7.01 1.48
N GLY A 653 20.29 -6.38 0.54
CA GLY A 653 18.93 -6.80 0.18
C GLY A 653 18.96 -8.13 -0.59
N PHE A 654 17.89 -8.92 -0.48
CA PHE A 654 17.80 -10.20 -1.18
C PHE A 654 17.13 -10.07 -2.55
N GLU A 655 17.41 -11.02 -3.45
CA GLU A 655 16.88 -11.01 -4.81
C GLU A 655 15.34 -11.10 -4.83
N GLY A 656 14.68 -10.19 -5.53
CA GLY A 656 13.22 -10.09 -5.58
C GLY A 656 12.57 -9.23 -4.47
N GLU A 657 13.35 -8.72 -3.51
CA GLU A 657 12.89 -7.75 -2.52
C GLU A 657 12.51 -6.42 -3.19
N ARG A 658 11.21 -6.07 -3.19
CA ARG A 658 10.74 -4.84 -3.83
C ARG A 658 11.13 -3.58 -3.05
N PHE A 659 11.21 -3.65 -1.72
CA PHE A 659 11.51 -2.48 -0.90
C PHE A 659 12.10 -2.82 0.47
N GLY A 660 13.31 -2.34 0.68
CA GLY A 660 14.08 -2.52 1.91
C GLY A 660 15.41 -1.77 1.85
N LEU A 661 16.03 -1.59 3.01
CA LEU A 661 17.36 -1.00 3.12
C LEU A 661 18.37 -1.90 2.40
N ASN A 662 19.05 -1.35 1.41
CA ASN A 662 20.15 -2.00 0.73
C ASN A 662 21.31 -1.00 0.67
N ALA A 663 22.30 -1.14 1.54
CA ALA A 663 23.48 -0.30 1.61
C ALA A 663 24.58 -1.09 2.31
N HIS A 664 25.60 -1.52 1.59
CA HIS A 664 26.61 -2.46 2.12
C HIS A 664 27.97 -2.33 1.42
N ARG A 665 28.91 -3.18 1.84
CA ARG A 665 30.35 -3.17 1.46
C ARG A 665 31.05 -1.91 1.97
N LYS A 666 31.83 -1.21 1.13
CA LYS A 666 32.59 -0.03 1.57
C LYS A 666 31.66 1.17 1.73
N THR A 667 31.77 1.85 2.87
CA THR A 667 31.03 3.07 3.17
C THR A 667 31.94 4.23 3.56
N VAL A 668 31.57 5.47 3.19
CA VAL A 668 32.31 6.69 3.53
C VAL A 668 31.33 7.77 3.98
N THR A 669 31.41 8.18 5.25
CA THR A 669 30.52 9.19 5.85
C THR A 669 31.09 10.60 5.68
N TRP A 670 30.26 11.53 5.22
CA TRP A 670 30.59 12.96 5.21
C TRP A 670 30.59 13.52 6.64
N ARG A 671 31.77 13.81 7.21
CA ARG A 671 31.91 14.29 8.60
C ARG A 671 31.48 15.74 8.81
N GLY A 672 31.52 16.55 7.75
CA GLY A 672 31.16 17.97 7.78
C GLY A 672 29.67 18.26 7.50
N ALA A 673 28.80 17.25 7.56
CA ALA A 673 27.38 17.42 7.30
C ALA A 673 26.73 18.37 8.33
N PRO A 674 25.79 19.23 7.91
CA PRO A 674 25.08 20.11 8.84
C PRO A 674 24.23 19.29 9.84
N PRO A 675 23.97 19.80 11.06
CA PRO A 675 23.08 19.14 12.01
C PRO A 675 21.72 18.79 11.37
N GLY A 676 21.27 17.55 11.55
CA GLY A 676 20.05 17.03 10.94
C GLY A 676 20.23 16.42 9.54
N VAL A 677 21.45 16.34 9.02
CA VAL A 677 21.76 15.64 7.76
C VAL A 677 22.88 14.64 7.99
N GLN A 678 22.73 13.45 7.44
CA GLN A 678 23.84 12.51 7.28
C GLN A 678 23.90 12.04 5.83
N VAL A 679 25.08 12.08 5.22
CA VAL A 679 25.34 11.53 3.88
C VAL A 679 26.43 10.48 4.02
N ILE A 680 26.11 9.25 3.66
CA ILE A 680 27.04 8.12 3.65
C ILE A 680 27.10 7.57 2.23
N TRP A 681 28.26 7.64 1.59
CA TRP A 681 28.51 6.99 0.30
C TRP A 681 28.62 5.48 0.53
N CYS A 682 28.00 4.68 -0.33
CA CYS A 682 28.05 3.21 -0.26
C CYS A 682 28.42 2.61 -1.62
N GLU A 683 29.28 1.58 -1.61
CA GLU A 683 29.71 0.89 -2.82
C GLU A 683 28.55 0.18 -3.52
N GLU A 684 27.62 -0.39 -2.74
CA GLU A 684 26.44 -1.08 -3.26
C GLU A 684 25.15 -0.56 -2.62
N GLY A 685 24.09 -0.52 -3.43
CA GLY A 685 22.77 -0.05 -2.99
C GLY A 685 22.71 1.47 -2.80
N GLY A 686 21.81 1.92 -1.93
CA GLY A 686 21.56 3.32 -1.59
C GLY A 686 20.18 3.47 -0.96
N ALA A 687 19.97 4.55 -0.20
CA ALA A 687 18.71 4.76 0.52
C ALA A 687 18.43 6.23 0.84
N LEU A 688 17.16 6.59 0.87
CA LEU A 688 16.69 7.82 1.46
C LEU A 688 16.01 7.51 2.80
N LEU A 689 16.49 8.16 3.86
CA LEU A 689 16.00 7.98 5.23
C LEU A 689 15.42 9.29 5.76
N VAL A 690 14.35 9.21 6.55
CA VAL A 690 13.83 10.31 7.36
C VAL A 690 13.79 9.85 8.80
N ASP A 691 14.47 10.58 9.69
CA ASP A 691 14.65 10.21 11.10
C ASP A 691 15.16 8.77 11.26
N GLY A 692 16.03 8.34 10.35
CA GLY A 692 16.62 6.99 10.37
C GLY A 692 15.85 5.92 9.62
N LEU A 693 14.59 6.16 9.27
CA LEU A 693 13.71 5.19 8.64
C LEU A 693 13.66 5.35 7.12
N LEU A 694 13.69 4.23 6.41
CA LEU A 694 13.60 4.17 4.95
C LEU A 694 12.30 4.78 4.44
N VAL A 695 12.41 5.60 3.41
CA VAL A 695 11.28 6.25 2.71
C VAL A 695 11.51 6.25 1.21
N ARG A 696 10.42 6.37 0.45
CA ARG A 696 10.41 6.52 -1.00
C ARG A 696 10.15 7.98 -1.38
N PRO A 697 10.78 8.53 -2.41
CA PRO A 697 10.35 9.80 -2.98
C PRO A 697 9.18 9.58 -3.96
N SER A 698 8.08 10.31 -3.79
CA SER A 698 6.98 10.35 -4.77
C SER A 698 7.41 11.02 -6.09
N VAL A 699 8.27 12.03 -5.99
CA VAL A 699 8.86 12.73 -7.15
C VAL A 699 10.25 12.17 -7.43
N ARG A 700 10.36 11.31 -8.44
CA ARG A 700 11.64 10.71 -8.90
C ARG A 700 12.26 11.52 -10.03
N ARG A 701 12.97 12.60 -9.69
CA ARG A 701 13.67 13.45 -10.67
C ARG A 701 15.03 13.92 -10.17
N GLY A 702 15.90 14.26 -11.11
CA GLY A 702 17.23 14.81 -10.82
C GLY A 702 18.16 13.76 -10.23
N VAL A 703 18.73 14.04 -9.04
CA VAL A 703 19.64 13.12 -8.33
C VAL A 703 18.95 11.93 -7.67
N LEU A 704 17.61 11.95 -7.56
CA LEU A 704 16.85 10.82 -7.03
C LEU A 704 16.75 9.75 -8.12
N SER A 705 17.18 8.54 -7.78
CA SER A 705 17.31 7.44 -8.72
C SER A 705 15.94 6.82 -9.06
N THR A 706 15.91 6.01 -10.13
CA THR A 706 14.72 5.22 -10.48
C THR A 706 14.47 4.06 -9.52
N ALA A 707 15.44 3.71 -8.67
CA ALA A 707 15.30 2.65 -7.68
C ALA A 707 14.26 3.01 -6.62
N ASP A 708 13.60 2.00 -6.03
CA ASP A 708 12.55 2.23 -5.04
C ASP A 708 13.05 2.85 -3.73
N SER A 709 14.34 2.66 -3.40
CA SER A 709 14.99 3.33 -2.27
C SER A 709 15.30 4.82 -2.52
N GLY A 710 15.04 5.32 -3.74
CA GLY A 710 15.17 6.73 -4.13
C GLY A 710 16.60 7.22 -4.38
N LEU A 711 17.63 6.49 -3.95
CA LEU A 711 19.04 6.82 -4.18
C LEU A 711 19.86 5.57 -4.44
N THR A 712 20.93 5.72 -5.21
CA THR A 712 21.91 4.67 -5.52
C THR A 712 23.31 5.24 -5.38
N GLY A 713 24.21 4.52 -4.71
CA GLY A 713 25.56 4.95 -4.34
C GLY A 713 25.63 5.79 -3.06
N ALA A 714 24.50 6.21 -2.50
CA ALA A 714 24.48 7.01 -1.27
C ALA A 714 23.28 6.69 -0.39
N VAL A 715 23.48 6.81 0.92
CA VAL A 715 22.46 6.90 1.94
C VAL A 715 22.37 8.34 2.43
N VAL A 716 21.19 8.94 2.32
CA VAL A 716 20.93 10.30 2.84
C VAL A 716 19.86 10.21 3.91
N ASN A 717 20.21 10.59 5.14
CA ASN A 717 19.28 10.71 6.25
C ASN A 717 18.95 12.18 6.51
N LEU A 718 17.66 12.50 6.56
CA LEU A 718 17.15 13.85 6.85
C LEU A 718 16.38 13.82 8.17
N SER A 719 16.75 14.68 9.11
CA SER A 719 16.09 14.82 10.42
C SER A 719 16.02 16.28 10.86
N GLY A 720 15.22 16.56 11.90
CA GLY A 720 15.05 17.90 12.47
C GLY A 720 14.63 18.93 11.42
N ALA A 721 15.39 20.03 11.30
CA ALA A 721 15.12 21.11 10.35
C ALA A 721 15.20 20.70 8.86
N TYR A 722 15.83 19.57 8.54
CA TYR A 722 15.94 19.06 7.18
C TYR A 722 14.86 18.03 6.81
N ALA A 723 14.08 17.55 7.78
CA ALA A 723 13.00 16.61 7.55
C ALA A 723 11.95 17.21 6.58
N PRO A 724 11.34 16.40 5.68
CA PRO A 724 10.27 16.86 4.79
C PRO A 724 9.04 17.37 5.55
N GLU A 725 8.30 18.31 4.98
CA GLU A 725 7.06 18.85 5.56
C GLU A 725 5.88 17.91 5.34
N ARG A 726 5.84 17.19 4.21
CA ARG A 726 4.75 16.28 3.84
C ARG A 726 5.27 14.86 3.59
N LEU A 727 4.77 13.93 4.40
CA LEU A 727 4.92 12.49 4.24
C LEU A 727 3.53 11.87 4.00
N SER A 728 3.49 10.69 3.40
CA SER A 728 2.30 9.85 3.33
C SER A 728 1.78 9.47 4.73
N ALA A 729 0.52 9.02 4.82
CA ALA A 729 -0.10 8.66 6.09
C ALA A 729 0.61 7.49 6.81
N ASP A 730 1.11 6.52 6.03
CA ASP A 730 1.93 5.37 6.48
C ASP A 730 3.43 5.74 6.63
N ARG A 731 3.78 7.00 6.33
CA ARG A 731 5.14 7.57 6.42
C ARG A 731 6.18 6.83 5.60
N THR A 732 5.79 6.03 4.62
CA THR A 732 6.71 5.31 3.74
C THR A 732 7.15 6.16 2.55
N GLU A 733 6.50 7.29 2.29
CA GLU A 733 6.74 8.13 1.11
C GLU A 733 6.84 9.62 1.44
N ILE A 734 7.81 10.30 0.82
CA ILE A 734 7.96 11.76 0.82
C ILE A 734 7.10 12.34 -0.31
N LEU A 735 6.17 13.21 0.06
CA LEU A 735 5.25 13.87 -0.88
C LEU A 735 5.81 15.21 -1.41
N ASP A 736 6.79 15.79 -0.71
CA ASP A 736 7.49 17.00 -1.17
C ASP A 736 8.52 16.68 -2.26
N ASP A 737 8.76 17.63 -3.15
CA ASP A 737 9.92 17.55 -4.03
C ASP A 737 11.19 17.99 -3.30
N VAL A 738 11.97 17.00 -2.85
CA VAL A 738 13.24 17.19 -2.14
C VAL A 738 14.47 17.11 -3.04
N SER A 739 14.30 16.87 -4.35
CA SER A 739 15.39 16.60 -5.30
C SER A 739 16.45 17.71 -5.33
N GLY A 740 16.04 18.98 -5.43
CA GLY A 740 16.95 20.12 -5.48
C GLY A 740 17.74 20.35 -4.18
N ARG A 741 17.15 20.05 -3.03
CA ARG A 741 17.81 20.15 -1.72
C ARG A 741 18.82 19.02 -1.54
N ILE A 742 18.44 17.79 -1.86
CA ILE A 742 19.34 16.62 -1.80
C ILE A 742 20.52 16.81 -2.75
N ARG A 743 20.28 17.32 -3.97
CA ARG A 743 21.36 17.64 -4.92
C ARG A 743 22.45 18.53 -4.31
N LYS A 744 22.06 19.66 -3.70
CA LYS A 744 23.02 20.57 -3.06
C LYS A 744 23.81 19.92 -1.92
N LEU A 745 23.18 19.00 -1.17
CA LEU A 745 23.86 18.25 -0.12
C LEU A 745 24.87 17.25 -0.71
N LEU A 746 24.47 16.52 -1.75
CA LEU A 746 25.32 15.54 -2.43
C LEU A 746 26.50 16.21 -3.15
N GLU A 747 26.31 17.39 -3.76
CA GLU A 747 27.40 18.19 -4.36
C GLU A 747 28.49 18.52 -3.31
N ARG A 748 28.09 19.01 -2.13
CA ARG A 748 29.05 19.32 -1.04
C ARG A 748 29.69 18.07 -0.45
N ALA A 749 28.92 16.99 -0.29
CA ALA A 749 29.42 15.71 0.19
C ALA A 749 30.37 15.01 -0.80
N ALA A 750 30.22 15.26 -2.11
CA ALA A 750 31.09 14.71 -3.13
C ALA A 750 32.47 15.37 -3.12
N THR A 751 32.53 16.69 -2.89
CA THR A 751 33.80 17.40 -2.68
C THR A 751 34.57 16.83 -1.47
N ASP A 752 33.88 16.54 -0.36
CA ASP A 752 34.49 15.91 0.83
C ASP A 752 34.96 14.48 0.56
N LEU A 753 34.16 13.68 -0.16
CA LEU A 753 34.53 12.33 -0.57
C LEU A 753 35.87 12.29 -1.33
N LEU A 754 36.09 13.27 -2.21
CA LEU A 754 37.31 13.35 -3.02
C LEU A 754 38.51 13.91 -2.27
N ALA A 755 38.27 14.70 -1.22
CA ALA A 755 39.31 15.15 -0.30
C ALA A 755 39.82 14.01 0.60
N ALA A 756 38.98 13.01 0.86
CA ALA A 756 39.35 11.81 1.61
C ALA A 756 40.18 10.84 0.75
N GLU A 757 41.28 10.32 1.31
CA GLU A 757 41.96 9.16 0.71
C GLU A 757 41.10 7.91 0.90
N GLY A 758 40.74 7.24 -0.19
CA GLY A 758 39.84 6.11 -0.12
C GLY A 758 39.52 5.47 -1.47
N PRO A 759 38.92 4.26 -1.45
CA PRO A 759 38.67 3.44 -2.63
C PRO A 759 37.52 3.93 -3.52
N LEU A 760 36.69 4.86 -3.03
CA LEU A 760 35.61 5.51 -3.80
C LEU A 760 36.01 6.95 -4.12
N PRO A 761 35.56 7.52 -5.25
CA PRO A 761 34.87 6.84 -6.37
C PRO A 761 35.81 5.97 -7.22
N SER A 762 35.31 4.82 -7.68
CA SER A 762 35.92 4.00 -8.74
C SER A 762 35.12 4.14 -10.05
N PHE A 763 35.71 3.76 -11.20
CA PHE A 763 35.02 3.84 -12.49
C PHE A 763 33.76 2.95 -12.53
N ALA A 764 33.88 1.72 -12.02
CA ALA A 764 32.77 0.76 -11.95
C ALA A 764 31.62 1.30 -11.08
N TRP A 765 31.95 1.94 -9.96
CA TRP A 765 30.97 2.50 -9.04
C TRP A 765 30.21 3.67 -9.68
N ILE A 766 30.90 4.65 -10.30
CA ILE A 766 30.24 5.77 -11.00
C ILE A 766 29.31 5.24 -12.09
N THR A 767 29.75 4.23 -12.85
CA THR A 767 28.94 3.63 -13.91
C THR A 767 27.66 2.99 -13.37
N ARG A 768 27.74 2.29 -12.24
CA ARG A 768 26.56 1.70 -11.59
C ARG A 768 25.60 2.77 -11.07
N VAL A 769 26.12 3.86 -10.50
CA VAL A 769 25.28 5.00 -10.10
C VAL A 769 24.59 5.62 -11.33
N ALA A 770 25.27 5.70 -12.47
CA ALA A 770 24.74 6.30 -13.70
C ALA A 770 23.52 5.53 -14.25
N GLU A 771 23.49 4.21 -14.10
CA GLU A 771 22.40 3.35 -14.56
C GLU A 771 21.05 3.70 -13.92
N TYR A 772 21.06 4.02 -12.63
CA TYR A 772 19.86 4.33 -11.85
C TYR A 772 19.67 5.83 -11.60
N GLY A 773 20.74 6.64 -11.66
CA GLY A 773 20.76 8.05 -11.31
C GLY A 773 21.83 8.85 -12.06
N ALA A 774 21.59 9.11 -13.35
CA ALA A 774 22.53 9.80 -14.24
C ALA A 774 23.01 11.16 -13.72
N GLN A 775 22.13 11.97 -13.13
CA GLN A 775 22.52 13.30 -12.62
C GLN A 775 23.47 13.22 -11.41
N LEU A 776 23.31 12.22 -10.54
CA LEU A 776 24.25 12.02 -9.43
C LEU A 776 25.61 11.55 -9.94
N ALA A 777 25.62 10.63 -10.91
CA ALA A 777 26.85 10.18 -11.55
C ALA A 777 27.60 11.33 -12.25
N ASP A 778 26.89 12.23 -12.91
CA ASP A 778 27.48 13.44 -13.52
C ASP A 778 28.11 14.35 -12.48
N VAL A 779 27.46 14.58 -11.33
CA VAL A 779 28.03 15.35 -10.22
C VAL A 779 29.32 14.69 -9.73
N LEU A 780 29.30 13.38 -9.48
CA LEU A 780 30.47 12.64 -9.03
C LEU A 780 31.61 12.67 -10.05
N ALA A 781 31.31 12.51 -11.34
CA ALA A 781 32.29 12.57 -12.41
C ALA A 781 32.89 13.98 -12.55
N ALA A 782 32.07 15.03 -12.53
CA ALA A 782 32.52 16.41 -12.63
C ALA A 782 33.44 16.81 -11.45
N GLU A 783 33.08 16.43 -10.23
CA GLU A 783 33.92 16.67 -9.05
C GLU A 783 35.24 15.86 -9.13
N THR A 784 35.19 14.60 -9.59
CA THR A 784 36.39 13.76 -9.79
C THR A 784 37.34 14.41 -10.79
N MET A 785 36.80 14.94 -11.90
CA MET A 785 37.55 15.67 -12.91
C MET A 785 38.18 16.95 -12.34
N ALA A 786 37.41 17.74 -11.58
CA ALA A 786 37.87 18.97 -10.97
C ALA A 786 38.99 18.73 -9.94
N ALA A 787 38.93 17.61 -9.22
CA ALA A 787 39.94 17.19 -8.26
C ALA A 787 41.22 16.61 -8.91
N GLY A 788 41.24 16.38 -10.23
CA GLY A 788 42.40 15.79 -10.90
C GLY A 788 42.60 14.30 -10.61
N ARG A 789 41.59 13.60 -10.09
CA ARG A 789 41.73 12.22 -9.60
C ARG A 789 41.66 11.22 -10.76
N ARG A 790 42.63 10.31 -10.86
CA ARG A 790 42.57 9.23 -11.86
C ARG A 790 41.59 8.14 -11.42
N LEU A 791 40.80 7.64 -12.35
CA LEU A 791 39.88 6.52 -12.13
C LEU A 791 40.54 5.23 -12.62
N THR A 792 40.24 4.11 -12.00
CA THR A 792 40.77 2.79 -12.40
C THR A 792 39.64 1.79 -12.65
N PHE A 793 39.86 0.87 -13.59
CA PHE A 793 39.02 -0.29 -13.86
C PHE A 793 39.91 -1.46 -14.30
N GLY A 794 39.95 -2.55 -13.53
CA GLY A 794 40.86 -3.66 -13.82
C GLY A 794 42.31 -3.19 -13.87
N THR A 795 42.98 -3.39 -15.00
CA THR A 795 44.35 -2.94 -15.25
C THR A 795 44.44 -1.53 -15.86
N VAL A 796 43.30 -0.95 -16.26
CA VAL A 796 43.22 0.30 -17.01
C VAL A 796 43.07 1.50 -16.07
N SER A 797 43.84 2.57 -16.34
CA SER A 797 43.75 3.85 -15.62
C SER A 797 43.31 4.96 -16.56
N PHE A 798 42.30 5.70 -16.14
CA PHE A 798 41.69 6.81 -16.88
C PHE A 798 42.11 8.16 -16.28
N ASP A 799 42.61 9.04 -17.14
CA ASP A 799 42.94 10.41 -16.80
C ASP A 799 41.67 11.28 -16.80
N SER A 800 40.90 11.19 -15.71
CA SER A 800 39.54 11.74 -15.64
C SER A 800 39.41 13.21 -16.09
N PRO A 801 40.33 14.16 -15.80
CA PRO A 801 40.18 15.54 -16.26
C PRO A 801 40.12 15.67 -17.79
N ARG A 802 40.78 14.74 -18.49
CA ARG A 802 40.84 14.70 -19.95
C ARG A 802 39.79 13.76 -20.54
N THR A 803 39.64 12.57 -19.97
CA THR A 803 38.75 11.54 -20.51
C THR A 803 37.29 11.81 -20.14
N GLY A 804 37.05 12.39 -18.97
CA GLY A 804 35.77 12.31 -18.29
C GLY A 804 35.46 10.85 -17.89
N CYS A 805 34.18 10.51 -17.81
CA CYS A 805 33.71 9.16 -17.51
C CYS A 805 32.57 8.79 -18.47
N LEU A 806 32.86 7.96 -19.49
CA LEU A 806 31.84 7.35 -20.34
C LEU A 806 31.78 5.85 -20.02
N PRO A 807 30.64 5.32 -19.52
CA PRO A 807 30.48 3.89 -19.22
C PRO A 807 30.97 2.92 -20.30
N ALA A 808 30.75 3.25 -21.58
CA ALA A 808 31.21 2.43 -22.71
C ALA A 808 32.74 2.43 -22.95
N ASP A 809 33.53 3.28 -22.30
CA ASP A 809 34.98 3.40 -22.56
C ASP A 809 35.73 2.08 -22.39
N VAL A 810 35.34 1.27 -21.40
CA VAL A 810 35.96 -0.04 -21.13
C VAL A 810 35.80 -0.95 -22.36
N ALA A 811 34.60 -1.01 -22.94
CA ALA A 811 34.31 -1.84 -24.12
C ALA A 811 34.91 -1.29 -25.43
N LEU A 812 35.12 0.03 -25.52
CA LEU A 812 35.69 0.67 -26.71
C LEU A 812 37.22 0.50 -26.80
N LEU A 813 37.91 0.54 -25.67
CA LEU A 813 39.38 0.51 -25.62
C LEU A 813 39.90 -0.93 -25.52
N ASP A 814 39.32 -1.76 -24.64
CA ASP A 814 39.75 -3.13 -24.40
C ASP A 814 38.56 -4.10 -24.26
N PRO A 815 38.07 -4.67 -25.38
CA PRO A 815 36.94 -5.61 -25.38
C PRO A 815 37.22 -6.90 -24.58
N GLY A 816 38.51 -7.28 -24.42
CA GLY A 816 38.93 -8.50 -23.73
C GLY A 816 38.69 -8.40 -22.21
N ASP A 817 39.14 -7.29 -21.62
CA ASP A 817 38.92 -6.99 -20.20
C ASP A 817 37.42 -6.76 -19.88
N ALA A 818 36.66 -6.11 -20.77
CA ALA A 818 35.21 -5.96 -20.64
C ALA A 818 34.49 -7.33 -20.59
N SER A 819 34.85 -8.24 -21.50
CA SER A 819 34.29 -9.58 -21.60
C SER A 819 34.70 -10.48 -20.42
N ALA A 820 35.93 -10.34 -19.91
CA ALA A 820 36.41 -11.05 -18.73
C ALA A 820 35.73 -10.57 -17.43
N ALA A 821 35.54 -9.25 -17.29
CA ALA A 821 34.82 -8.65 -16.16
C ALA A 821 33.34 -9.11 -16.11
N PHE A 822 32.69 -9.24 -17.27
CA PHE A 822 31.33 -9.78 -17.37
C PHE A 822 31.21 -11.24 -16.92
N ARG A 823 32.22 -12.06 -17.23
CA ARG A 823 32.25 -13.48 -16.80
C ARG A 823 32.49 -13.68 -15.31
N THR A 824 32.96 -12.65 -14.59
CA THR A 824 33.50 -12.79 -13.22
C THR A 824 32.78 -11.95 -12.16
N GLY A 825 31.81 -11.08 -12.51
CA GLY A 825 31.03 -10.33 -11.52
C GLY A 825 29.87 -9.48 -12.08
N PRO A 826 29.08 -8.84 -11.20
CA PRO A 826 27.93 -8.01 -11.59
C PRO A 826 28.41 -6.72 -12.26
N THR A 827 28.45 -6.73 -13.59
CA THR A 827 28.81 -5.58 -14.44
C THR A 827 27.55 -4.93 -15.01
N SER A 828 27.56 -3.59 -15.14
CA SER A 828 26.40 -2.84 -15.62
C SER A 828 26.10 -3.17 -17.09
N PRO A 829 24.82 -3.31 -17.50
CA PRO A 829 24.45 -3.48 -18.90
C PRO A 829 24.98 -2.37 -19.83
N TRP A 830 25.27 -1.17 -19.28
CA TRP A 830 25.84 -0.07 -20.05
C TRP A 830 27.29 -0.31 -20.51
N MET A 831 27.96 -1.32 -19.94
CA MET A 831 29.28 -1.77 -20.38
C MET A 831 29.20 -2.82 -21.52
N MET A 832 28.00 -3.22 -21.94
CA MET A 832 27.76 -4.26 -22.94
C MET A 832 27.02 -3.69 -24.16
N LEU A 833 27.76 -3.38 -25.23
CA LEU A 833 27.23 -2.88 -26.50
C LEU A 833 27.63 -3.83 -27.61
N PHE A 834 26.64 -4.34 -28.36
CA PHE A 834 26.85 -5.38 -29.37
C PHE A 834 27.30 -4.84 -30.72
N ASP A 835 26.98 -3.58 -31.03
CA ASP A 835 27.36 -2.92 -32.28
C ASP A 835 28.49 -1.89 -32.11
N GLY A 836 29.08 -1.45 -33.23
CA GLY A 836 30.12 -0.42 -33.26
C GLY A 836 29.55 1.00 -33.08
N PRO A 837 30.22 1.90 -32.33
CA PRO A 837 29.84 3.32 -32.30
C PRO A 837 30.01 3.98 -33.67
N PRO A 838 29.28 5.08 -33.94
CA PRO A 838 29.57 5.96 -35.06
C PRO A 838 31.04 6.44 -35.04
N ASP A 839 31.68 6.55 -36.21
CA ASP A 839 33.13 6.80 -36.30
C ASP A 839 33.60 8.06 -35.56
N HIS A 840 32.81 9.15 -35.58
CA HIS A 840 33.14 10.38 -34.85
C HIS A 840 33.13 10.22 -33.32
N ILE A 841 32.25 9.37 -32.78
CA ILE A 841 32.19 9.05 -31.35
C ILE A 841 33.37 8.15 -30.98
N TYR A 842 33.69 7.16 -31.82
CA TYR A 842 34.87 6.33 -31.61
C TYR A 842 36.16 7.15 -31.61
N LEU A 843 36.33 8.00 -32.63
CA LEU A 843 37.49 8.88 -32.77
C LEU A 843 37.59 9.88 -31.61
N TRP A 844 36.46 10.43 -31.14
CA TRP A 844 36.40 11.27 -29.94
C TRP A 844 36.98 10.58 -28.71
N ARG A 845 36.59 9.32 -28.47
CA ARG A 845 37.11 8.56 -27.32
C ARG A 845 38.59 8.21 -27.50
N LEU A 846 39.04 7.80 -28.68
CA LEU A 846 40.47 7.55 -28.93
C LEU A 846 41.34 8.79 -28.68
N LEU A 847 40.88 9.97 -29.11
CA LEU A 847 41.56 11.25 -28.85
C LEU A 847 41.59 11.59 -27.36
N ALA A 848 40.51 11.31 -26.62
CA ALA A 848 40.42 11.54 -25.17
C ALA A 848 41.40 10.65 -24.38
N HIS A 849 41.66 9.43 -24.87
CA HIS A 849 42.51 8.41 -24.23
C HIS A 849 43.94 8.34 -24.79
N ARG A 850 44.48 9.42 -25.37
CA ARG A 850 45.85 9.44 -25.90
C ARG A 850 46.94 9.33 -24.80
N PRO A 851 48.14 8.79 -25.04
CA PRO A 851 48.52 8.01 -26.20
C PRO A 851 47.86 6.62 -26.15
N ASN A 852 47.47 6.09 -27.31
CA ASN A 852 47.04 4.70 -27.46
C ASN A 852 47.39 4.24 -28.88
N ALA A 853 47.74 2.95 -29.02
CA ALA A 853 48.22 2.38 -30.27
C ALA A 853 47.19 2.49 -31.41
N LYS A 854 45.89 2.43 -31.10
CA LYS A 854 44.81 2.61 -32.07
C LYS A 854 44.85 3.99 -32.72
N LEU A 855 45.06 5.05 -31.94
CA LEU A 855 45.20 6.42 -32.46
C LEU A 855 46.48 6.58 -33.28
N ASP A 856 47.61 6.02 -32.80
CA ASP A 856 48.90 6.09 -33.51
C ASP A 856 48.83 5.45 -34.90
N ALA A 857 48.09 4.34 -35.03
CA ALA A 857 47.84 3.68 -36.30
C ALA A 857 47.07 4.58 -37.29
N LEU A 858 46.09 5.34 -36.80
CA LEU A 858 45.27 6.24 -37.62
C LEU A 858 46.02 7.52 -38.03
N ILE A 859 46.98 8.00 -37.22
CA ILE A 859 47.80 9.17 -37.55
C ILE A 859 48.57 8.95 -38.87
N ALA A 860 48.96 7.71 -39.18
CA ALA A 860 49.63 7.37 -40.44
C ALA A 860 48.77 7.68 -41.68
N PHE A 861 47.44 7.60 -41.55
CA PHE A 861 46.48 7.86 -42.64
C PHE A 861 45.92 9.29 -42.61
N CYS A 862 45.92 9.93 -41.44
CA CYS A 862 45.41 11.28 -41.23
C CYS A 862 46.30 12.02 -40.21
N PRO A 863 47.42 12.65 -40.66
CA PRO A 863 48.37 13.34 -39.78
C PRO A 863 47.74 14.46 -38.95
N GLU A 864 46.63 15.04 -39.44
CA GLU A 864 45.85 16.08 -38.76
C GLU A 864 45.42 15.64 -37.34
N LEU A 865 45.18 14.34 -37.12
CA LEU A 865 44.78 13.77 -35.82
C LEU A 865 45.82 14.02 -34.71
N GLY A 866 47.11 14.05 -35.06
CA GLY A 866 48.19 14.29 -34.09
C GLY A 866 48.20 15.72 -33.52
N THR A 867 47.54 16.66 -34.21
CA THR A 867 47.51 18.09 -33.85
C THR A 867 46.21 18.54 -33.18
N VAL A 868 45.25 17.62 -33.00
CA VAL A 868 43.95 17.94 -32.40
C VAL A 868 44.13 18.37 -30.93
N GLY A 869 43.51 19.50 -30.60
CA GLY A 869 43.49 20.07 -29.25
C GLY A 869 42.70 19.22 -28.24
N PRO A 870 42.51 19.71 -27.00
CA PRO A 870 41.72 19.01 -26.00
C PRO A 870 40.28 18.74 -26.51
N VAL A 871 39.83 17.50 -26.36
CA VAL A 871 38.46 17.09 -26.69
C VAL A 871 37.54 17.26 -25.48
N LEU A 872 36.23 17.30 -25.73
CA LEU A 872 35.23 17.42 -24.68
C LEU A 872 35.28 16.21 -23.73
N PRO A 873 35.45 16.40 -22.40
CA PRO A 873 35.33 15.31 -21.45
C PRO A 873 33.90 14.73 -21.43
N ALA A 874 33.81 13.40 -21.35
CA ALA A 874 32.52 12.72 -21.28
C ALA A 874 31.92 12.80 -19.88
N LEU A 875 30.60 12.90 -19.82
CA LEU A 875 29.81 12.71 -18.61
C LEU A 875 29.13 11.33 -18.65
N PRO A 876 28.91 10.67 -17.51
CA PRO A 876 28.23 9.37 -17.48
C PRO A 876 26.88 9.38 -18.19
N SER A 877 26.13 10.49 -18.06
CA SER A 877 24.83 10.67 -18.71
C SER A 877 24.88 10.77 -20.23
N ASP A 878 26.05 11.03 -20.85
CA ASP A 878 26.19 11.08 -22.30
C ASP A 878 25.83 9.73 -22.94
N GLN A 879 26.02 8.62 -22.23
CA GLN A 879 25.62 7.29 -22.67
C GLN A 879 24.14 7.23 -23.07
N LEU A 880 23.25 7.91 -22.34
CA LEU A 880 21.81 7.93 -22.65
C LEU A 880 21.49 8.65 -23.96
N LEU A 881 22.34 9.60 -24.38
CA LEU A 881 22.20 10.29 -25.66
C LEU A 881 22.79 9.47 -26.80
N LEU A 882 23.85 8.71 -26.52
CA LEU A 882 24.63 7.96 -27.52
C LEU A 882 24.06 6.57 -27.81
N THR A 883 23.30 5.99 -26.88
CA THR A 883 22.77 4.64 -27.00
C THR A 883 21.29 4.55 -26.64
N HIS A 884 20.61 3.58 -27.21
CA HIS A 884 19.22 3.27 -26.95
C HIS A 884 19.05 1.78 -26.66
N GLN A 885 17.92 1.40 -26.08
CA GLN A 885 17.59 0.01 -25.80
C GLN A 885 16.64 -0.51 -26.89
N ASP A 886 16.97 -1.65 -27.49
CA ASP A 886 16.17 -2.31 -28.52
C ASP A 886 14.94 -3.04 -27.93
N ALA A 887 14.13 -3.67 -28.78
CA ALA A 887 12.94 -4.41 -28.36
C ALA A 887 13.27 -5.68 -27.54
N ALA A 888 14.48 -6.21 -27.65
CA ALA A 888 14.96 -7.37 -26.90
C ALA A 888 15.62 -6.99 -25.57
N GLY A 889 15.78 -5.69 -25.29
CA GLY A 889 16.35 -5.17 -24.05
C GLY A 889 17.86 -4.93 -24.10
N PHE A 890 18.51 -5.08 -25.26
CA PHE A 890 19.94 -4.84 -25.43
C PHE A 890 20.24 -3.38 -25.76
N TRP A 891 21.37 -2.88 -25.29
CA TRP A 891 21.84 -1.52 -25.58
C TRP A 891 22.57 -1.48 -26.92
N GLN A 892 22.20 -0.51 -27.76
CA GLN A 892 22.76 -0.28 -29.11
C GLN A 892 23.10 1.19 -29.31
N TRP A 893 24.09 1.47 -30.17
CA TRP A 893 24.44 2.84 -30.54
C TRP A 893 23.34 3.49 -31.39
N THR A 894 23.15 4.80 -31.22
CA THR A 894 22.19 5.55 -32.03
C THR A 894 22.78 5.87 -33.40
N ASP A 895 22.18 5.33 -34.46
CA ASP A 895 22.51 5.52 -35.87
C ASP A 895 21.57 6.53 -36.59
N ASP A 896 20.46 6.89 -35.94
CA ASP A 896 19.32 7.58 -36.55
C ASP A 896 19.63 8.98 -37.10
N THR A 897 19.25 9.19 -38.37
CA THR A 897 19.17 10.53 -38.99
C THR A 897 17.69 10.92 -39.15
N GLY A 898 17.30 12.10 -38.62
CA GLY A 898 15.96 12.66 -38.82
C GLY A 898 15.04 12.64 -37.57
N SER A 899 13.74 12.36 -37.77
CA SER A 899 12.69 12.54 -36.74
C SER A 899 12.84 11.61 -35.52
N ARG A 900 13.44 10.43 -35.70
CA ARG A 900 13.63 9.46 -34.61
C ARG A 900 14.69 9.92 -33.59
N LEU A 901 15.74 10.59 -34.06
CA LEU A 901 16.78 11.18 -33.20
C LEU A 901 16.21 12.26 -32.27
N ALA A 902 15.26 13.08 -32.76
CA ALA A 902 14.62 14.10 -31.92
C ALA A 902 13.79 13.48 -30.78
N HIS A 903 13.10 12.37 -31.05
CA HIS A 903 12.36 11.61 -30.04
C HIS A 903 13.32 10.95 -29.02
N HIS A 904 14.43 10.37 -29.51
CA HIS A 904 15.46 9.78 -28.66
C HIS A 904 16.07 10.80 -27.69
N ILE A 905 16.48 11.98 -28.18
CA ILE A 905 17.03 13.06 -27.34
C ILE A 905 16.01 13.49 -26.26
N ALA A 906 14.71 13.53 -26.60
CA ALA A 906 13.68 13.86 -25.62
C ALA A 906 13.54 12.79 -24.53
N LYS A 907 13.56 11.51 -24.91
CA LYS A 907 13.53 10.37 -23.98
C LYS A 907 14.78 10.34 -23.09
N ALA A 908 15.96 10.57 -23.66
CA ALA A 908 17.22 10.67 -22.94
C ALA A 908 17.21 11.85 -21.95
N GLY A 909 16.80 13.04 -22.39
CA GLY A 909 16.68 14.22 -21.52
C GLY A 909 15.76 14.01 -20.33
N ALA A 910 14.64 13.30 -20.52
CA ALA A 910 13.74 12.91 -19.44
C ALA A 910 14.41 11.97 -18.42
N ARG A 911 15.15 10.94 -18.88
CA ARG A 911 15.91 10.03 -17.99
C ARG A 911 17.08 10.72 -17.28
N MET A 912 17.72 11.69 -17.92
CA MET A 912 18.77 12.53 -17.33
C MET A 912 18.22 13.55 -16.32
N GLY A 913 16.91 13.79 -16.29
CA GLY A 913 16.27 14.78 -15.43
C GLY A 913 16.63 16.23 -15.81
N ILE A 914 16.86 16.50 -17.11
CA ILE A 914 17.19 17.84 -17.63
C ILE A 914 16.15 18.33 -18.65
N PRO A 915 15.96 19.65 -18.82
CA PRO A 915 15.07 20.18 -19.85
C PRO A 915 15.49 19.75 -21.26
N LEU A 916 14.52 19.53 -22.16
CA LEU A 916 14.77 19.14 -23.56
C LEU A 916 15.79 20.06 -24.27
N ARG A 917 15.77 21.36 -23.97
CA ARG A 917 16.75 22.32 -24.49
C ARG A 917 18.18 21.95 -24.11
N ALA A 918 18.44 21.65 -22.84
CA ALA A 918 19.76 21.27 -22.34
C ALA A 918 20.21 19.92 -22.95
N ALA A 919 19.29 18.97 -23.10
CA ALA A 919 19.58 17.69 -23.77
C ALA A 919 19.96 17.90 -25.25
N ARG A 920 19.25 18.78 -25.98
CA ARG A 920 19.57 19.13 -27.37
C ARG A 920 20.91 19.85 -27.50
N GLU A 921 21.20 20.78 -26.58
CA GLU A 921 22.48 21.49 -26.53
C GLU A 921 23.63 20.50 -26.25
N ARG A 922 23.47 19.56 -25.31
CA ARG A 922 24.47 18.50 -25.06
C ARG A 922 24.63 17.57 -26.25
N ALA A 923 23.54 17.11 -26.88
CA ALA A 923 23.59 16.27 -28.07
C ALA A 923 24.28 16.96 -29.27
N ALA A 924 24.07 18.26 -29.44
CA ALA A 924 24.77 19.06 -30.45
C ALA A 924 26.27 19.12 -30.18
N ARG A 925 26.68 19.34 -28.91
CA ARG A 925 28.09 19.32 -28.51
C ARG A 925 28.76 17.96 -28.70
N LEU A 926 27.99 16.86 -28.58
CA LEU A 926 28.45 15.50 -28.86
C LEU A 926 28.50 15.15 -30.36
N GLY A 927 28.14 16.08 -31.26
CA GLY A 927 28.19 15.85 -32.71
C GLY A 927 27.02 15.05 -33.28
N LEU A 928 25.95 14.81 -32.50
CA LEU A 928 24.78 14.03 -32.92
C LEU A 928 23.82 14.80 -33.83
N THR A 929 23.77 16.14 -33.70
CA THR A 929 22.90 16.99 -34.54
C THR A 929 23.75 17.99 -35.33
N ARG A 930 23.44 18.19 -36.61
CA ARG A 930 24.07 19.24 -37.42
C ARG A 930 23.58 20.61 -36.93
N PRO A 931 24.46 21.62 -36.78
CA PRO A 931 24.03 22.98 -36.45
C PRO A 931 23.09 23.48 -37.55
N GLN A 932 21.82 23.74 -37.20
CA GLN A 932 20.90 24.40 -38.12
C GLN A 932 21.38 25.83 -38.33
N VAL A 933 21.69 26.18 -39.59
CA VAL A 933 21.71 27.57 -40.04
C VAL A 933 20.34 28.15 -39.76
N SER A 934 20.32 29.29 -39.08
CA SER A 934 19.14 30.03 -38.68
C SER A 934 18.31 30.44 -39.92
N GLY A 935 17.36 29.60 -40.31
CA GLY A 935 16.34 29.90 -41.30
C GLY A 935 14.97 29.79 -40.64
N SER A 936 14.26 30.90 -40.57
CA SER A 936 12.89 30.98 -40.06
C SER A 936 11.97 29.98 -40.78
N GLY A 937 11.55 28.95 -40.07
CA GLY A 937 10.50 28.02 -40.51
C GLY A 937 10.02 27.23 -39.31
N ALA A 938 8.87 27.62 -38.75
CA ALA A 938 8.24 26.91 -37.65
C ALA A 938 7.98 25.44 -38.03
N PRO A 939 8.14 24.48 -37.10
CA PRO A 939 7.74 23.10 -37.35
C PRO A 939 6.21 23.04 -37.44
N ALA A 940 5.69 22.44 -38.51
CA ALA A 940 4.26 22.17 -38.66
C ALA A 940 3.77 21.21 -37.56
N PRO A 941 2.55 21.39 -37.05
CA PRO A 941 1.97 20.48 -36.07
C PRO A 941 1.64 19.15 -36.74
N VAL A 942 2.00 18.04 -36.06
CA VAL A 942 1.51 16.71 -36.39
C VAL A 942 0.03 16.68 -36.04
N SER A 943 -0.82 16.58 -37.06
CA SER A 943 -2.26 16.37 -36.90
C SER A 943 -2.52 14.94 -36.44
N ALA A 944 -3.20 14.81 -35.30
CA ALA A 944 -3.89 13.61 -34.88
C ALA A 944 -5.14 13.45 -35.76
N ASP A 945 -5.02 12.70 -36.85
CA ASP A 945 -6.10 11.89 -37.41
C ASP A 945 -5.52 10.97 -38.49
N GLY A 946 -5.57 9.67 -38.21
CA GLY A 946 -5.10 8.61 -39.09
C GLY A 946 -6.06 8.38 -40.24
N THR A 947 -5.89 9.11 -41.35
CA THR A 947 -6.57 8.77 -42.60
C THR A 947 -5.70 9.16 -43.80
N GLU A 948 -5.07 8.16 -44.43
CA GLU A 948 -4.43 8.34 -45.74
C GLU A 948 -5.49 8.69 -46.79
N PRO A 949 -5.23 9.66 -47.69
CA PRO A 949 -6.05 9.83 -48.87
C PRO A 949 -5.76 8.68 -49.84
N ARG A 950 -6.73 7.78 -50.00
CA ARG A 950 -6.85 6.91 -51.17
C ARG A 950 -7.05 7.77 -52.42
N SER A 951 -5.98 8.17 -53.08
CA SER A 951 -6.00 8.51 -54.51
C SER A 951 -5.12 7.53 -55.27
N SER A 952 -5.79 6.69 -56.05
CA SER A 952 -5.23 5.75 -57.02
C SER A 952 -4.23 6.42 -57.98
N ARG A 953 -3.01 5.87 -57.98
CA ARG A 953 -1.81 6.13 -58.80
C ARG A 953 -0.99 7.41 -58.52
N PRO A 954 0.29 7.26 -58.11
CA PRO A 954 1.32 8.21 -58.50
C PRO A 954 1.59 8.04 -60.00
N ALA A 955 1.54 9.12 -60.78
CA ALA A 955 2.01 9.11 -62.17
C ALA A 955 3.54 8.90 -62.17
N VAL A 956 4.00 7.66 -62.38
CA VAL A 956 5.44 7.28 -62.29
C VAL A 956 6.24 7.67 -63.54
N VAL A 957 5.61 8.20 -64.59
CA VAL A 957 6.34 8.65 -65.79
C VAL A 957 5.91 10.07 -66.16
N PRO A 958 6.84 11.06 -66.14
CA PRO A 958 6.58 12.41 -66.65
C PRO A 958 6.21 12.39 -68.14
N PRO A 959 5.30 13.27 -68.61
CA PRO A 959 4.96 13.37 -70.03
C PRO A 959 6.22 13.63 -70.89
N GLY A 960 6.53 12.72 -71.82
CA GLY A 960 7.68 12.81 -72.72
C GLY A 960 8.83 11.83 -72.47
N GLU A 961 8.86 11.14 -71.33
CA GLU A 961 9.80 10.03 -71.09
C GLU A 961 9.31 8.70 -71.72
N VAL A 962 10.27 7.80 -72.00
CA VAL A 962 9.98 6.46 -72.52
C VAL A 962 9.42 5.60 -71.39
N VAL A 963 8.19 5.10 -71.58
CA VAL A 963 7.48 4.24 -70.63
C VAL A 963 8.16 2.86 -70.59
N PRO A 964 8.44 2.27 -69.41
CA PRO A 964 9.03 0.93 -69.33
C PRO A 964 8.09 -0.14 -69.89
N PRO A 965 8.62 -1.26 -70.44
CA PRO A 965 7.80 -2.36 -70.95
C PRO A 965 6.80 -2.92 -69.93
N GLY A 966 7.15 -2.93 -68.64
CA GLY A 966 6.27 -3.38 -67.56
C GLY A 966 5.00 -2.52 -67.43
N GLU A 967 5.11 -1.20 -67.61
CA GLU A 967 3.96 -0.29 -67.56
C GLU A 967 3.06 -0.47 -68.80
N VAL A 968 3.63 -0.81 -69.96
CA VAL A 968 2.86 -1.16 -71.16
C VAL A 968 2.00 -2.41 -70.92
N LEU A 969 2.58 -3.47 -70.32
CA LEU A 969 1.83 -4.68 -69.97
C LEU A 969 0.85 -4.47 -68.82
N ALA A 970 1.19 -3.64 -67.83
CA ALA A 970 0.28 -3.26 -66.75
C ALA A 970 -0.94 -2.52 -67.32
N THR A 971 -0.73 -1.59 -68.25
CA THR A 971 -1.80 -0.87 -68.96
C THR A 971 -2.65 -1.81 -69.82
N ALA A 972 -2.02 -2.77 -70.51
CA ALA A 972 -2.73 -3.79 -71.29
C ALA A 972 -3.64 -4.65 -70.42
N LYS A 973 -3.14 -5.12 -69.27
CA LYS A 973 -3.89 -5.89 -68.28
C LYS A 973 -5.03 -5.10 -67.64
N GLU A 974 -4.78 -3.84 -67.29
CA GLU A 974 -5.76 -2.98 -66.63
C GLU A 974 -6.94 -2.62 -67.54
N LEU A 975 -6.66 -2.39 -68.82
CA LEU A 975 -7.68 -2.02 -69.81
C LEU A 975 -8.28 -3.21 -70.55
N ASP A 976 -7.85 -4.43 -70.22
CA ASP A 976 -8.24 -5.69 -70.87
C ASP A 976 -8.10 -5.63 -72.41
N ILE A 977 -6.95 -5.12 -72.88
CA ILE A 977 -6.61 -5.00 -74.29
C ILE A 977 -5.27 -5.68 -74.58
N GLY A 978 -5.07 -6.10 -75.83
CA GLY A 978 -3.76 -6.64 -76.25
C GLY A 978 -2.63 -5.59 -76.14
N PRO A 979 -1.37 -6.00 -75.88
CA PRO A 979 -0.23 -5.09 -75.71
C PRO A 979 -0.04 -4.09 -76.85
N GLU A 980 -0.31 -4.48 -78.11
CA GLU A 980 -0.27 -3.55 -79.25
C GLU A 980 -1.27 -2.40 -79.13
N ARG A 981 -2.49 -2.67 -78.62
CA ARG A 981 -3.50 -1.64 -78.40
C ARG A 981 -3.13 -0.75 -77.22
N ALA A 982 -2.51 -1.32 -76.18
CA ALA A 982 -1.98 -0.55 -75.05
C ALA A 982 -0.88 0.42 -75.49
N ILE A 983 0.06 -0.02 -76.36
CA ILE A 983 1.07 0.84 -76.99
C ILE A 983 0.41 1.99 -77.75
N ARG A 984 -0.56 1.70 -78.63
CA ARG A 984 -1.27 2.75 -79.39
C ARG A 984 -1.98 3.75 -78.49
N LYS A 985 -2.59 3.28 -77.39
CA LYS A 985 -3.26 4.13 -76.41
C LYS A 985 -2.26 5.00 -75.64
N LEU A 986 -1.16 4.43 -75.16
CA LEU A 986 -0.11 5.19 -74.47
C LEU A 986 0.52 6.27 -75.38
N VAL A 987 0.70 5.96 -76.67
CA VAL A 987 1.13 6.95 -77.68
C VAL A 987 0.07 8.04 -77.87
N ALA A 988 -1.22 7.68 -77.95
CA ALA A 988 -2.31 8.65 -78.06
C ALA A 988 -2.43 9.55 -76.80
N ASP A 989 -2.12 8.99 -75.63
CA ASP A 989 -2.11 9.68 -74.34
C ASP A 989 -0.81 10.51 -74.11
N GLY A 990 0.07 10.59 -75.12
CA GLY A 990 1.23 11.49 -75.14
C GLY A 990 2.55 10.90 -74.63
N PHE A 991 2.61 9.59 -74.37
CA PHE A 991 3.81 8.90 -73.90
C PHE A 991 4.67 8.35 -75.03
N ARG A 992 5.99 8.25 -74.81
CA ARG A 992 6.91 7.54 -75.72
C ARG A 992 6.98 6.07 -75.31
N THR A 993 6.90 5.14 -76.26
CA THR A 993 6.94 3.70 -75.98
C THR A 993 8.35 3.12 -76.16
N PRO A 994 8.67 1.96 -75.54
CA PRO A 994 9.96 1.30 -75.69
C PRO A 994 10.35 1.10 -77.16
N ALA A 995 11.62 1.33 -77.49
CA ALA A 995 12.14 1.13 -78.85
C ALA A 995 12.20 -0.37 -79.24
N VAL A 996 12.33 -1.25 -78.25
CA VAL A 996 12.34 -2.71 -78.40
C VAL A 996 11.20 -3.26 -77.55
N PHE A 997 10.25 -3.94 -78.18
CA PHE A 997 9.14 -4.62 -77.51
C PHE A 997 8.77 -5.87 -78.33
N PRO A 998 8.78 -7.07 -77.73
CA PRO A 998 8.54 -8.31 -78.46
C PRO A 998 7.11 -8.37 -79.01
N LEU A 999 6.96 -8.83 -80.26
CA LEU A 999 5.65 -8.96 -80.92
C LEU A 999 4.75 -9.99 -80.22
N ASP A 1000 5.36 -11.00 -79.60
CA ASP A 1000 4.71 -12.04 -78.82
C ASP A 1000 4.65 -11.70 -77.31
N ALA A 1001 4.80 -10.42 -76.93
CA ALA A 1001 4.64 -9.97 -75.56
C ALA A 1001 3.27 -10.36 -74.99
N HIS A 1002 3.24 -10.88 -73.77
CA HIS A 1002 2.01 -11.29 -73.08
C HIS A 1002 1.99 -10.77 -71.65
N ILE A 1003 0.81 -10.60 -71.07
CA ILE A 1003 0.63 -10.11 -69.69
C ILE A 1003 1.35 -10.98 -68.64
N ASP A 1004 1.65 -12.24 -68.97
CA ASP A 1004 2.39 -13.18 -68.11
C ASP A 1004 3.87 -12.79 -67.94
N ASP A 1005 4.39 -11.90 -68.78
CA ASP A 1005 5.75 -11.37 -68.61
C ASP A 1005 5.82 -10.26 -67.55
N LEU A 1006 4.69 -9.76 -67.05
CA LEU A 1006 4.65 -8.65 -66.08
C LEU A 1006 5.50 -8.89 -64.82
N PRO A 1007 5.50 -10.09 -64.19
CA PRO A 1007 6.36 -10.37 -63.03
C PRO A 1007 7.86 -10.29 -63.34
N LEU A 1008 8.27 -10.55 -64.58
CA LEU A 1008 9.68 -10.43 -64.99
C LEU A 1008 10.18 -8.98 -64.95
N LEU A 1009 9.26 -8.03 -65.18
CA LEU A 1009 9.57 -6.63 -65.40
C LEU A 1009 9.34 -5.75 -64.14
N HIS A 1010 8.86 -6.33 -63.05
CA HIS A 1010 8.63 -5.63 -61.78
C HIS A 1010 9.89 -5.65 -60.91
N ASP A 1011 10.24 -4.54 -60.25
CA ASP A 1011 11.38 -4.47 -59.33
C ASP A 1011 10.91 -4.73 -57.89
N ASP A 1012 11.24 -5.91 -57.34
CA ASP A 1012 10.85 -6.34 -55.99
C ASP A 1012 11.46 -5.47 -54.87
N LYS A 1013 12.59 -4.78 -55.09
CA LYS A 1013 13.27 -3.95 -54.07
C LYS A 1013 12.88 -2.48 -54.15
N ARG A 1014 12.60 -1.97 -55.35
CA ARG A 1014 12.23 -0.55 -55.58
C ARG A 1014 10.86 -0.49 -56.26
N ALA A 1015 9.79 -0.37 -55.46
CA ALA A 1015 8.39 -0.34 -55.90
C ALA A 1015 8.16 0.37 -57.26
N GLY A 1016 8.23 -0.39 -58.37
CA GLY A 1016 8.33 0.14 -59.73
C GLY A 1016 8.64 -0.93 -60.79
N PHE A 1017 8.91 -0.52 -62.04
CA PHE A 1017 9.24 -1.43 -63.16
C PHE A 1017 10.69 -1.24 -63.62
N LEU A 1018 11.34 -2.35 -64.00
CA LEU A 1018 12.68 -2.36 -64.59
C LEU A 1018 12.69 -1.59 -65.93
N ARG A 1019 13.76 -0.82 -66.19
CA ARG A 1019 13.90 0.04 -67.38
C ARG A 1019 15.06 -0.44 -68.29
N PRO A 1020 14.82 -0.75 -69.57
CA PRO A 1020 15.88 -1.05 -70.54
C PRO A 1020 16.39 0.22 -71.29
N PRO A 1021 17.68 0.30 -71.68
CA PRO A 1021 18.77 -0.58 -71.26
C PRO A 1021 19.17 -0.25 -69.81
N GLY A 1022 19.21 -1.25 -68.93
CA GLY A 1022 19.56 -1.07 -67.52
C GLY A 1022 19.95 -2.39 -66.87
N PRO A 1023 20.78 -2.37 -65.82
CA PRO A 1023 21.17 -3.59 -65.13
C PRO A 1023 19.99 -4.21 -64.39
N VAL A 1024 19.99 -5.53 -64.29
CA VAL A 1024 18.98 -6.30 -63.57
C VAL A 1024 19.62 -6.90 -62.32
N PRO A 1025 19.00 -6.83 -61.13
CA PRO A 1025 19.51 -7.53 -59.96
C PRO A 1025 19.57 -9.05 -60.21
N TYR A 1026 20.69 -9.71 -59.91
CA TYR A 1026 20.80 -11.17 -60.10
C TYR A 1026 19.76 -11.91 -59.25
N GLN A 1027 19.57 -11.49 -58.00
CA GLN A 1027 18.56 -12.06 -57.11
C GLN A 1027 17.14 -11.98 -57.71
N HIS A 1028 16.81 -10.89 -58.43
CA HIS A 1028 15.54 -10.77 -59.13
C HIS A 1028 15.41 -11.79 -60.26
N LEU A 1029 16.46 -12.01 -61.06
CA LEU A 1029 16.47 -13.03 -62.13
C LEU A 1029 16.19 -14.43 -61.57
N LEU A 1030 16.88 -14.79 -60.48
CA LEU A 1030 16.76 -16.11 -59.85
C LEU A 1030 15.39 -16.31 -59.22
N LEU A 1031 14.90 -15.34 -58.46
CA LEU A 1031 13.57 -15.38 -57.86
C LEU A 1031 12.48 -15.41 -58.93
N SER A 1032 12.63 -14.66 -60.03
CA SER A 1032 11.69 -14.65 -61.15
C SER A 1032 11.63 -16.01 -61.85
N ALA A 1033 12.76 -16.64 -62.14
CA ALA A 1033 12.81 -17.99 -62.72
C ALA A 1033 12.13 -19.02 -61.83
N HIS A 1034 12.40 -18.96 -60.52
CA HIS A 1034 11.76 -19.83 -59.53
C HIS A 1034 10.25 -19.60 -59.42
N ARG A 1035 9.80 -18.35 -59.27
CA ARG A 1035 8.37 -17.98 -59.15
C ARG A 1035 7.56 -18.37 -60.38
N LEU A 1036 8.12 -18.16 -61.58
CA LEU A 1036 7.45 -18.46 -62.85
C LEU A 1036 7.60 -19.92 -63.28
N ARG A 1037 8.37 -20.73 -62.54
CA ARG A 1037 8.70 -22.13 -62.87
C ARG A 1037 9.24 -22.28 -64.29
N ARG A 1038 10.04 -21.32 -64.74
CA ARG A 1038 10.72 -21.35 -66.04
C ARG A 1038 12.21 -21.52 -65.81
N PRO A 1039 12.93 -22.26 -66.67
CA PRO A 1039 14.36 -22.37 -66.55
C PRO A 1039 15.02 -20.98 -66.78
N LEU A 1040 16.16 -20.73 -66.11
CA LEU A 1040 16.76 -19.41 -66.01
C LEU A 1040 17.19 -18.83 -67.37
N ASP A 1041 17.60 -19.68 -68.30
CA ASP A 1041 17.94 -19.32 -69.68
C ASP A 1041 16.73 -18.76 -70.45
N VAL A 1042 15.54 -19.34 -70.25
CA VAL A 1042 14.28 -18.84 -70.82
C VAL A 1042 13.93 -17.46 -70.27
N VAL A 1043 14.13 -17.24 -68.97
CA VAL A 1043 13.90 -15.94 -68.33
C VAL A 1043 14.87 -14.88 -68.85
N VAL A 1044 16.16 -15.22 -68.94
CA VAL A 1044 17.19 -14.32 -69.48
C VAL A 1044 16.93 -14.00 -70.95
N ALA A 1045 16.57 -14.99 -71.77
CA ALA A 1045 16.19 -14.79 -73.17
C ALA A 1045 14.96 -13.89 -73.29
N ARG A 1046 13.96 -14.07 -72.41
CA ARG A 1046 12.75 -13.25 -72.40
C ARG A 1046 13.04 -11.79 -72.03
N LEU A 1047 13.88 -11.53 -71.02
CA LEU A 1047 14.30 -10.16 -70.68
C LEU A 1047 15.15 -9.52 -71.79
N ARG A 1048 16.03 -10.27 -72.46
CA ARG A 1048 16.76 -9.77 -73.64
C ARG A 1048 15.82 -9.34 -74.77
N ALA A 1049 14.70 -10.05 -74.98
CA ALA A 1049 13.70 -9.67 -75.96
C ALA A 1049 13.00 -8.33 -75.65
N TYR A 1050 12.97 -7.92 -74.38
CA TYR A 1050 12.50 -6.60 -73.93
C TYR A 1050 13.59 -5.51 -73.95
N GLY A 1051 14.79 -5.81 -74.44
CA GLY A 1051 15.89 -4.84 -74.59
C GLY A 1051 16.83 -4.75 -73.38
N PHE A 1052 16.80 -5.70 -72.44
CA PHE A 1052 17.76 -5.75 -71.33
C PHE A 1052 19.08 -6.39 -71.78
N GLU A 1053 20.20 -5.77 -71.41
CA GLU A 1053 21.54 -6.31 -71.63
C GLU A 1053 21.96 -7.18 -70.43
N ILE A 1054 21.78 -8.50 -70.58
CA ILE A 1054 22.18 -9.47 -69.55
C ILE A 1054 23.40 -10.25 -70.07
N PRO A 1055 24.58 -10.15 -69.45
CA PRO A 1055 25.81 -10.81 -69.90
C PRO A 1055 25.85 -12.32 -69.60
N LEU A 1056 25.00 -12.81 -68.69
CA LEU A 1056 24.90 -14.22 -68.28
C LEU A 1056 24.58 -15.16 -69.47
N ARG A 1057 25.43 -16.15 -69.72
CA ARG A 1057 25.30 -17.18 -70.77
C ARG A 1057 25.24 -18.55 -70.10
N LEU A 1058 24.07 -19.17 -70.11
CA LEU A 1058 23.83 -20.46 -69.49
C LEU A 1058 24.01 -21.60 -70.51
N PRO A 1059 24.78 -22.66 -70.20
CA PRO A 1059 24.87 -23.85 -71.04
C PRO A 1059 23.59 -24.67 -70.92
N ASP A 1060 23.27 -25.43 -71.98
CA ASP A 1060 22.18 -26.40 -71.98
C ASP A 1060 22.76 -27.82 -72.21
N PRO A 1061 22.67 -28.75 -71.23
CA PRO A 1061 22.09 -28.61 -69.89
C PRO A 1061 23.05 -27.95 -68.87
N LEU A 1062 22.48 -27.39 -67.79
CA LEU A 1062 23.25 -26.91 -66.63
C LEU A 1062 23.91 -28.08 -65.88
N THR A 1063 25.10 -27.85 -65.32
CA THR A 1063 25.74 -28.83 -64.41
C THR A 1063 25.13 -28.73 -63.01
N PRO A 1064 25.23 -29.77 -62.15
CA PRO A 1064 24.75 -29.71 -60.77
C PRO A 1064 25.35 -28.54 -59.96
N LEU A 1065 26.60 -28.18 -60.26
CA LEU A 1065 27.26 -27.02 -59.66
C LEU A 1065 26.61 -25.70 -60.10
N ASP A 1066 26.23 -25.57 -61.38
CA ASP A 1066 25.53 -24.36 -61.87
C ASP A 1066 24.14 -24.23 -61.23
N GLU A 1067 23.44 -25.34 -61.05
CA GLU A 1067 22.13 -25.36 -60.39
C GLU A 1067 22.20 -24.89 -58.93
N GLU A 1068 23.25 -25.28 -58.19
CA GLU A 1068 23.48 -24.82 -56.82
C GLU A 1068 23.90 -23.34 -56.78
N LEU A 1069 24.79 -22.89 -57.68
CA LEU A 1069 25.25 -21.50 -57.73
C LEU A 1069 24.11 -20.51 -58.02
N PHE A 1070 23.17 -20.86 -58.89
CA PHE A 1070 22.03 -20.01 -59.25
C PHE A 1070 20.75 -20.35 -58.48
N ARG A 1071 20.82 -21.14 -57.41
CA ARG A 1071 19.66 -21.36 -56.55
C ARG A 1071 19.31 -20.05 -55.82
N PRO A 1072 18.02 -19.60 -55.80
CA PRO A 1072 17.66 -18.27 -55.28
C PRO A 1072 18.01 -18.03 -53.81
N LEU A 1073 18.01 -19.08 -52.99
CA LEU A 1073 18.44 -19.10 -51.59
C LEU A 1073 19.56 -20.14 -51.41
N GLY A 1074 20.44 -20.23 -52.41
CA GLY A 1074 21.57 -21.15 -52.44
C GLY A 1074 22.80 -20.65 -51.68
N PRO A 1075 23.90 -21.41 -51.74
CA PRO A 1075 25.15 -21.10 -51.05
C PRO A 1075 25.85 -19.83 -51.57
N CYS A 1076 25.56 -19.40 -52.80
CA CYS A 1076 26.06 -18.13 -53.33
C CYS A 1076 25.06 -16.99 -53.06
N GLN A 1077 25.48 -15.96 -52.31
CA GLN A 1077 24.65 -14.78 -52.09
C GLN A 1077 24.65 -13.87 -53.33
N TRP A 1078 23.46 -13.55 -53.83
CA TRP A 1078 23.27 -12.63 -54.97
C TRP A 1078 22.66 -11.28 -54.57
N SER A 1079 22.43 -11.08 -53.27
CA SER A 1079 21.88 -9.85 -52.71
C SER A 1079 22.83 -8.67 -52.96
N GLY A 1080 22.28 -7.57 -53.47
CA GLY A 1080 23.03 -6.33 -53.72
C GLY A 1080 23.87 -6.32 -55.00
N VAL A 1081 23.83 -7.40 -55.81
CA VAL A 1081 24.63 -7.53 -57.03
C VAL A 1081 23.74 -7.46 -58.26
N THR A 1082 24.04 -6.55 -59.18
CA THR A 1082 23.34 -6.43 -60.47
C THR A 1082 24.15 -7.01 -61.62
N THR A 1083 23.51 -7.21 -62.78
CA THR A 1083 24.19 -7.70 -64.00
C THR A 1083 25.30 -6.78 -64.52
N ALA A 1084 25.38 -5.53 -64.07
CA ALA A 1084 26.50 -4.64 -64.39
C ALA A 1084 27.69 -4.82 -63.43
N ASP A 1085 27.44 -5.31 -62.22
CA ASP A 1085 28.45 -5.39 -61.16
C ASP A 1085 29.32 -6.64 -61.33
N ALA A 1086 30.53 -6.58 -60.76
CA ALA A 1086 31.30 -7.78 -60.52
C ALA A 1086 30.82 -8.41 -59.21
N LEU A 1087 30.52 -9.71 -59.21
CA LEU A 1087 30.16 -10.47 -58.02
C LEU A 1087 31.33 -10.43 -57.01
N PRO A 1088 31.10 -9.95 -55.78
CA PRO A 1088 32.13 -9.95 -54.75
C PRO A 1088 32.69 -11.36 -54.53
N PHE A 1089 34.00 -11.50 -54.58
CA PHE A 1089 34.68 -12.76 -54.29
C PHE A 1089 34.41 -13.24 -52.85
N ALA A 1090 34.06 -12.33 -51.94
CA ALA A 1090 33.54 -12.65 -50.61
C ALA A 1090 32.33 -13.60 -50.63
N HIS A 1091 31.41 -13.43 -51.59
CA HIS A 1091 30.25 -14.32 -51.75
C HIS A 1091 30.66 -15.72 -52.19
N LEU A 1092 31.77 -15.82 -52.93
CA LEU A 1092 32.33 -17.10 -53.37
C LEU A 1092 33.09 -17.82 -52.27
N ILE A 1093 33.69 -17.09 -51.32
CA ILE A 1093 34.32 -17.69 -50.13
C ILE A 1093 33.25 -18.37 -49.27
N GLY A 1094 32.11 -17.71 -49.03
CA GLY A 1094 30.97 -18.32 -48.35
C GLY A 1094 30.41 -19.53 -49.11
N ALA A 1095 30.20 -19.38 -50.43
CA ALA A 1095 29.71 -20.47 -51.26
C ALA A 1095 30.65 -21.68 -51.31
N ALA A 1096 31.97 -21.45 -51.35
CA ALA A 1096 33.00 -22.48 -51.35
C ALA A 1096 33.00 -23.32 -50.06
N ARG A 1097 32.75 -22.68 -48.91
CA ARG A 1097 32.58 -23.36 -47.62
C ARG A 1097 31.42 -24.35 -47.68
N ASP A 1098 30.29 -23.91 -48.21
CA ASP A 1098 29.03 -24.66 -48.20
C ASP A 1098 28.99 -25.73 -49.32
N LEU A 1099 29.67 -25.49 -50.44
CA LEU A 1099 29.76 -26.41 -51.59
C LEU A 1099 30.99 -27.32 -51.56
N HIS A 1100 31.86 -27.19 -50.55
CA HIS A 1100 33.09 -27.96 -50.39
C HIS A 1100 33.99 -27.96 -51.65
N THR A 1101 34.15 -26.80 -52.29
CA THR A 1101 34.95 -26.60 -53.52
C THR A 1101 35.86 -25.38 -53.35
N SER A 1102 36.80 -25.14 -54.26
CA SER A 1102 37.67 -23.96 -54.15
C SER A 1102 36.97 -22.68 -54.68
N PRO A 1103 37.13 -21.51 -54.02
CA PRO A 1103 36.57 -20.25 -54.52
C PRO A 1103 37.03 -19.90 -55.95
N ARG A 1104 38.25 -20.31 -56.30
CA ARG A 1104 38.82 -20.14 -57.64
C ARG A 1104 38.05 -20.94 -58.70
N GLU A 1105 37.75 -22.21 -58.44
CA GLU A 1105 36.95 -23.03 -59.36
C GLU A 1105 35.56 -22.41 -59.56
N LEU A 1106 34.93 -21.89 -58.50
CA LEU A 1106 33.66 -21.17 -58.59
C LEU A 1106 33.78 -19.90 -59.44
N ALA A 1107 34.83 -19.11 -59.25
CA ALA A 1107 35.07 -17.89 -60.00
C ALA A 1107 35.34 -18.16 -61.50
N GLU A 1108 36.16 -19.17 -61.81
CA GLU A 1108 36.43 -19.61 -63.18
C GLU A 1108 35.15 -20.12 -63.85
N ARG A 1109 34.33 -20.88 -63.11
CA ARG A 1109 33.03 -21.35 -63.60
C ARG A 1109 32.08 -20.19 -63.89
N LEU A 1110 31.89 -19.25 -62.97
CA LEU A 1110 31.03 -18.07 -63.16
C LEU A 1110 31.53 -17.15 -64.28
N ALA A 1111 32.84 -16.97 -64.42
CA ALA A 1111 33.43 -16.23 -65.54
C ALA A 1111 33.13 -16.90 -66.88
N SER A 1112 33.18 -18.24 -66.95
CA SER A 1112 32.80 -18.98 -68.17
C SER A 1112 31.32 -18.76 -68.56
N LEU A 1113 30.47 -18.44 -67.59
CA LEU A 1113 29.05 -18.13 -67.76
C LEU A 1113 28.78 -16.62 -67.96
N GLY A 1114 29.82 -15.79 -68.05
CA GLY A 1114 29.69 -14.36 -68.28
C GLY A 1114 29.36 -13.52 -67.04
N VAL A 1115 29.46 -14.09 -65.82
CA VAL A 1115 29.41 -13.34 -64.55
C VAL A 1115 30.83 -12.93 -64.18
N ARG A 1116 31.10 -11.62 -64.08
CA ARG A 1116 32.40 -11.13 -63.64
C ARG A 1116 32.49 -11.23 -62.12
N THR A 1117 33.64 -11.60 -61.59
CA THR A 1117 33.93 -11.60 -60.15
C THR A 1117 34.92 -10.49 -59.80
N SER A 1118 34.93 -10.00 -58.56
CA SER A 1118 35.80 -8.88 -58.14
C SER A 1118 37.30 -9.21 -58.26
N CYS A 1119 37.68 -10.46 -58.01
CA CYS A 1119 39.00 -11.02 -58.29
C CYS A 1119 38.89 -12.46 -58.84
N ARG A 1120 39.99 -13.01 -59.36
CA ARG A 1120 40.05 -14.36 -59.95
C ARG A 1120 40.44 -15.45 -58.95
N ASP A 1121 41.16 -15.08 -57.91
CA ASP A 1121 41.64 -15.94 -56.83
C ASP A 1121 41.73 -15.11 -55.55
N LEU A 1122 42.04 -15.73 -54.40
CA LEU A 1122 42.29 -15.01 -53.15
C LEU A 1122 43.40 -13.95 -53.35
N PRO A 1123 43.26 -12.75 -52.76
CA PRO A 1123 44.30 -11.72 -52.77
C PRO A 1123 45.65 -12.25 -52.29
N GLU A 1124 46.74 -11.68 -52.83
CA GLU A 1124 48.10 -12.07 -52.45
C GLU A 1124 48.31 -11.93 -50.93
N GLY A 1125 48.83 -13.01 -50.32
CA GLY A 1125 49.07 -13.09 -48.87
C GLY A 1125 47.86 -13.44 -47.99
N LEU A 1126 46.65 -13.61 -48.55
CA LEU A 1126 45.45 -13.97 -47.79
C LEU A 1126 45.14 -15.46 -47.89
N SER A 1127 45.17 -16.19 -46.77
CA SER A 1127 44.75 -17.60 -46.74
C SER A 1127 43.23 -17.73 -46.73
N TYR A 1128 42.70 -18.90 -47.09
CA TYR A 1128 41.26 -19.16 -47.06
C TYR A 1128 40.66 -19.04 -45.64
N GLY A 1129 41.39 -19.51 -44.62
CA GLY A 1129 40.98 -19.40 -43.22
C GLY A 1129 40.93 -17.96 -42.75
N ASP A 1130 41.98 -17.18 -43.06
CA ASP A 1130 42.03 -15.75 -42.73
C ASP A 1130 40.92 -14.97 -43.45
N ALA A 1131 40.64 -15.31 -44.71
CA ALA A 1131 39.57 -14.66 -45.47
C ALA A 1131 38.19 -14.92 -44.84
N LEU A 1132 37.94 -16.12 -44.31
CA LEU A 1132 36.68 -16.45 -43.63
C LEU A 1132 36.56 -15.70 -42.29
N GLU A 1133 37.64 -15.61 -41.52
CA GLU A 1133 37.69 -14.84 -40.27
C GLU A 1133 37.44 -13.35 -40.52
N LEU A 1134 38.07 -12.81 -41.57
CA LEU A 1134 37.96 -11.42 -41.98
C LEU A 1134 36.52 -11.05 -42.39
N LEU A 1135 35.81 -11.98 -43.05
CA LEU A 1135 34.44 -11.80 -43.50
C LEU A 1135 33.37 -12.09 -42.44
N THR A 1136 33.69 -12.71 -41.31
CA THR A 1136 32.66 -13.11 -40.31
C THR A 1136 32.11 -11.90 -39.53
N THR A 1137 30.79 -11.77 -39.43
CA THR A 1137 30.10 -10.69 -38.71
C THR A 1137 29.77 -11.09 -37.26
N GLY A 1138 30.71 -10.86 -36.34
CA GLY A 1138 30.49 -11.05 -34.89
C GLY A 1138 30.55 -12.52 -34.43
N ALA A 1139 30.74 -12.72 -33.11
CA ALA A 1139 31.03 -14.04 -32.53
C ALA A 1139 29.84 -15.03 -32.51
N TYR A 1140 28.61 -14.60 -32.82
CA TYR A 1140 27.39 -15.40 -32.61
C TYR A 1140 26.47 -15.57 -33.82
N SER A 1141 26.63 -14.81 -34.92
CA SER A 1141 25.68 -14.84 -36.04
C SER A 1141 26.02 -15.86 -37.13
N GLY A 1142 27.30 -16.18 -37.34
CA GLY A 1142 27.75 -17.06 -38.42
C GLY A 1142 27.57 -16.48 -39.83
N GLU A 1143 27.09 -15.24 -39.95
CA GLU A 1143 26.90 -14.52 -41.22
C GLU A 1143 28.23 -13.94 -41.72
N LEU A 1144 28.35 -13.80 -43.05
CA LEU A 1144 29.52 -13.24 -43.73
C LEU A 1144 29.18 -11.88 -44.34
N LEU A 1145 30.14 -10.97 -44.36
CA LEU A 1145 30.06 -9.68 -45.04
C LEU A 1145 29.70 -9.89 -46.52
N ASN A 1146 28.83 -9.03 -47.03
CA ASN A 1146 28.31 -9.05 -48.39
C ASN A 1146 28.42 -7.67 -49.06
N ALA A 1147 27.91 -7.56 -50.30
CA ALA A 1147 28.00 -6.35 -51.11
C ALA A 1147 27.31 -5.12 -50.48
N GLU A 1148 26.34 -5.36 -49.59
CA GLU A 1148 25.54 -4.32 -48.92
C GLU A 1148 26.09 -4.01 -47.51
N SER A 1149 27.16 -4.67 -47.07
CA SER A 1149 27.71 -4.50 -45.72
C SER A 1149 28.58 -3.24 -45.60
N GLU A 1150 28.32 -2.40 -44.60
CA GLU A 1150 29.18 -1.26 -44.26
C GLU A 1150 30.26 -1.67 -43.25
N VAL A 1151 31.53 -1.42 -43.58
CA VAL A 1151 32.67 -1.75 -42.69
C VAL A 1151 33.06 -0.51 -41.87
N SER A 1152 32.85 -0.57 -40.55
CA SER A 1152 33.20 0.53 -39.62
C SER A 1152 34.69 0.66 -39.36
N LEU A 1153 35.13 1.87 -38.97
CA LEU A 1153 36.53 2.15 -38.61
C LEU A 1153 37.02 1.28 -37.44
N ARG A 1154 36.15 1.03 -36.44
CA ARG A 1154 36.46 0.17 -35.30
C ARG A 1154 36.79 -1.26 -35.76
N ARG A 1155 35.98 -1.83 -36.66
CA ARG A 1155 36.20 -3.20 -37.14
C ARG A 1155 37.52 -3.34 -37.89
N LEU A 1156 37.87 -2.36 -38.73
CA LEU A 1156 39.14 -2.34 -39.45
C LEU A 1156 40.34 -2.33 -38.49
N LEU A 1157 40.30 -1.50 -37.43
CA LEU A 1157 41.36 -1.42 -36.42
C LEU A 1157 41.49 -2.68 -35.57
N ASP A 1158 40.35 -3.29 -35.18
CA ASP A 1158 40.36 -4.51 -34.39
C ASP A 1158 40.94 -5.69 -35.20
N LEU A 1159 40.72 -5.75 -36.53
CA LEU A 1159 41.29 -6.76 -37.43
C LEU A 1159 42.77 -6.51 -37.79
N SER A 1160 43.24 -5.25 -37.70
CA SER A 1160 44.60 -4.87 -38.07
C SER A 1160 45.61 -4.94 -36.92
N PHE A 1161 45.20 -5.36 -35.72
CA PHE A 1161 46.02 -5.33 -34.50
C PHE A 1161 46.71 -3.98 -34.25
N CYS A 1162 46.08 -2.87 -34.67
CA CYS A 1162 46.62 -1.52 -34.54
C CYS A 1162 47.94 -1.25 -35.30
N GLU A 1163 48.27 -2.04 -36.33
CA GLU A 1163 49.44 -1.79 -37.18
C GLU A 1163 49.04 -1.04 -38.47
N PRO A 1164 49.71 0.09 -38.83
CA PRO A 1164 49.35 0.86 -40.02
C PRO A 1164 49.44 0.04 -41.32
N GLU A 1165 50.51 -0.73 -41.48
CA GLU A 1165 50.74 -1.55 -42.68
C GLU A 1165 49.66 -2.63 -42.82
N ARG A 1166 49.32 -3.28 -41.70
CA ARG A 1166 48.27 -4.29 -41.66
C ARG A 1166 46.88 -3.69 -41.88
N LEU A 1167 46.62 -2.47 -41.42
CA LEU A 1167 45.35 -1.78 -41.64
C LEU A 1167 45.13 -1.49 -43.13
N ALA A 1168 46.16 -0.99 -43.82
CA ALA A 1168 46.14 -0.81 -45.27
C ALA A 1168 45.95 -2.15 -46.00
N GLN A 1169 46.62 -3.20 -45.52
CA GLN A 1169 46.50 -4.55 -46.09
C GLN A 1169 45.09 -5.13 -45.95
N VAL A 1170 44.47 -5.03 -44.77
CA VAL A 1170 43.11 -5.52 -44.49
C VAL A 1170 42.07 -4.76 -45.32
N ALA A 1171 42.17 -3.43 -45.41
CA ALA A 1171 41.29 -2.61 -46.24
C ALA A 1171 41.43 -2.97 -47.73
N SER A 1172 42.67 -3.18 -48.20
CA SER A 1172 42.96 -3.64 -49.56
C SER A 1172 42.38 -5.02 -49.83
N TRP A 1173 42.55 -5.99 -48.92
CA TRP A 1173 41.97 -7.33 -49.04
C TRP A 1173 40.45 -7.30 -49.13
N LEU A 1174 39.76 -6.58 -48.23
CA LEU A 1174 38.29 -6.44 -48.28
C LEU A 1174 37.81 -5.82 -49.59
N THR A 1175 38.50 -4.76 -50.05
CA THR A 1175 38.17 -4.10 -51.33
C THR A 1175 38.35 -5.06 -52.51
N GLN A 1176 39.46 -5.84 -52.54
CA GLN A 1176 39.70 -6.84 -53.58
C GLN A 1176 38.67 -7.98 -53.55
N LEU A 1177 38.23 -8.37 -52.35
CA LEU A 1177 37.14 -9.33 -52.14
C LEU A 1177 35.76 -8.79 -52.54
N GLY A 1178 35.66 -7.52 -52.94
CA GLY A 1178 34.43 -6.89 -53.40
C GLY A 1178 33.52 -6.39 -52.28
N ILE A 1179 34.05 -6.26 -51.05
CA ILE A 1179 33.35 -5.59 -49.94
C ILE A 1179 33.65 -4.09 -50.04
N PRO A 1180 32.62 -3.20 -50.00
CA PRO A 1180 32.86 -1.78 -50.03
C PRO A 1180 33.53 -1.31 -48.74
N VAL A 1181 34.79 -0.87 -48.83
CA VAL A 1181 35.52 -0.23 -47.73
C VAL A 1181 35.66 1.26 -48.04
N PRO A 1182 35.23 2.15 -47.14
CA PRO A 1182 35.39 3.59 -47.35
C PRO A 1182 36.87 4.00 -47.24
N ASP A 1183 37.26 5.08 -47.93
CA ASP A 1183 38.61 5.64 -47.80
C ASP A 1183 38.85 6.04 -46.34
N ILE A 1184 39.87 5.44 -45.71
CA ILE A 1184 40.15 5.63 -44.29
C ILE A 1184 40.45 7.11 -44.00
N GLY A 1185 41.20 7.79 -44.87
CA GLY A 1185 41.55 9.19 -44.69
C GLY A 1185 40.34 10.12 -44.80
N GLU A 1186 39.48 9.92 -45.81
CA GLU A 1186 38.23 10.67 -45.97
C GLU A 1186 37.24 10.41 -44.83
N THR A 1187 37.13 9.16 -44.39
CA THR A 1187 36.31 8.75 -43.24
C THR A 1187 36.77 9.46 -41.97
N LEU A 1188 38.09 9.46 -41.71
CA LEU A 1188 38.68 10.15 -40.56
C LEU A 1188 38.47 11.65 -40.62
N ARG A 1189 38.67 12.30 -41.78
CA ARG A 1189 38.43 13.74 -41.94
C ARG A 1189 36.95 14.08 -41.72
N THR A 1190 36.04 13.27 -42.27
CA THR A 1190 34.60 13.43 -42.08
C THR A 1190 34.20 13.26 -40.62
N ALA A 1191 34.70 12.22 -39.96
CA ALA A 1191 34.49 11.97 -38.53
C ALA A 1191 35.05 13.13 -37.68
N LEU A 1192 36.24 13.63 -38.00
CA LEU A 1192 36.91 14.73 -37.30
C LEU A 1192 36.07 16.01 -37.29
N THR A 1193 35.32 16.31 -38.36
CA THR A 1193 34.41 17.48 -38.38
C THR A 1193 33.31 17.44 -37.33
N ARG A 1194 33.01 16.24 -36.79
CA ARG A 1194 31.97 16.01 -35.78
C ARG A 1194 32.54 15.66 -34.41
N VAL A 1195 33.86 15.58 -34.26
CA VAL A 1195 34.50 15.27 -32.97
C VAL A 1195 34.21 16.41 -31.97
N PRO A 1196 33.68 16.09 -30.77
CA PRO A 1196 33.48 17.07 -29.70
C PRO A 1196 34.80 17.67 -29.20
N LEU A 1197 35.04 18.95 -29.51
CA LEU A 1197 36.19 19.69 -29.01
C LEU A 1197 35.86 20.39 -27.67
N ALA A 1198 36.86 20.53 -26.79
CA ALA A 1198 36.72 21.35 -25.59
C ALA A 1198 36.71 22.84 -25.98
N GLU A 1199 35.96 23.66 -25.23
CA GLU A 1199 36.01 25.11 -25.41
C GLU A 1199 37.41 25.64 -25.01
N PRO A 1200 37.98 26.59 -25.76
CA PRO A 1200 39.23 27.22 -25.37
C PRO A 1200 39.03 27.95 -24.05
N VAL A 1201 39.80 27.56 -23.03
CA VAL A 1201 39.83 28.26 -21.74
C VAL A 1201 40.30 29.70 -22.02
N PRO A 1202 39.52 30.75 -21.72
CA PRO A 1202 40.00 32.10 -21.89
C PRO A 1202 41.23 32.31 -21.02
N GLU A 1203 42.35 32.71 -21.64
CA GLU A 1203 43.59 33.02 -20.95
C GLU A 1203 43.29 33.95 -19.76
N ARG A 1204 43.55 33.44 -18.54
CA ARG A 1204 43.59 34.28 -17.35
C ARG A 1204 44.67 35.33 -17.60
N ARG A 1205 44.27 36.56 -17.93
CA ARG A 1205 45.15 37.73 -17.91
C ARG A 1205 45.81 37.78 -16.55
N SER A 1206 47.11 37.52 -16.54
CA SER A 1206 48.01 37.73 -15.43
C SER A 1206 48.05 39.22 -15.09
N THR A 1207 47.31 39.62 -14.06
CA THR A 1207 47.62 40.85 -13.32
C THR A 1207 48.65 40.52 -12.25
N PRO A 1208 49.80 41.21 -12.18
CA PRO A 1208 50.83 40.91 -11.19
C PRO A 1208 50.43 41.43 -9.80
N ASN A 1209 50.59 40.54 -8.82
CA ASN A 1209 50.80 40.71 -7.38
C ASN A 1209 50.55 42.07 -6.69
N GLY A 1210 49.81 42.01 -5.58
CA GLY A 1210 50.11 42.84 -4.41
C GLY A 1210 48.93 43.09 -3.45
N CYS A 1211 48.91 42.36 -2.33
CA CYS A 1211 48.56 42.76 -0.96
C CYS A 1211 47.53 41.89 -0.21
N ASP A 1212 47.98 41.54 1.00
CA ASP A 1212 47.46 40.68 2.05
C ASP A 1212 46.19 41.23 2.77
N PRO A 1213 45.53 40.43 3.65
CA PRO A 1213 44.14 40.58 4.06
C PRO A 1213 43.94 41.50 5.26
N GLY A 1214 42.77 42.15 5.33
CA GLY A 1214 42.36 42.83 6.55
C GLY A 1214 41.06 43.62 6.43
N SER A 1215 40.10 43.23 7.29
CA SER A 1215 38.99 44.03 7.82
C SER A 1215 37.60 43.94 7.16
N ARG A 1216 36.69 43.37 7.96
CA ARG A 1216 35.32 43.82 8.28
C ARG A 1216 34.39 44.22 7.12
N ALA A 1217 33.45 43.34 6.79
CA ALA A 1217 32.17 43.72 6.20
C ALA A 1217 31.08 43.69 7.28
N SER A 1218 30.58 44.87 7.62
CA SER A 1218 29.34 45.09 8.37
C SER A 1218 28.25 45.50 7.39
N PHE A 1219 27.06 44.93 7.58
CA PHE A 1219 25.70 45.35 7.20
C PHE A 1219 25.50 46.36 6.06
N ILE A 1220 24.54 46.07 5.17
CA ILE A 1220 23.30 46.86 5.02
C ILE A 1220 22.29 46.10 4.12
N SER A 1221 21.08 45.96 4.66
CA SER A 1221 19.85 45.43 4.03
C SER A 1221 19.19 46.49 3.13
N PRO A 1222 18.26 46.12 2.24
CA PRO A 1222 17.80 46.94 1.12
C PRO A 1222 16.59 47.80 1.50
N ASP A 1223 16.46 49.00 0.90
CA ASP A 1223 15.17 49.70 0.91
C ASP A 1223 14.93 50.51 -0.38
N ARG A 1224 13.79 50.23 -1.01
CA ARG A 1224 13.32 50.86 -2.25
C ARG A 1224 12.09 51.71 -1.92
N LYS A 1225 12.30 53.04 -1.98
CA LYS A 1225 11.40 54.15 -2.36
C LYS A 1225 10.09 53.71 -3.05
N ARG A 1226 8.92 54.34 -2.87
CA ARG A 1226 8.53 55.73 -2.53
C ARG A 1226 7.00 55.72 -2.32
N ARG A 1227 6.50 56.65 -1.50
CA ARG A 1227 5.09 57.13 -1.42
C ARG A 1227 5.05 58.61 -1.89
N PRO A 1228 3.88 59.24 -2.05
CA PRO A 1228 2.51 58.76 -1.83
C PRO A 1228 1.72 58.43 -3.09
#